data_AF-A0A7M2YB06-F1
#
_entry.id   AF-A0A7M2YB06-F1
#
_cell.length_a   1.000
_cell.length_b   1.000
_cell.length_c   1.000
_cell.angle_alpha   90.00
_cell.angle_beta   90.00
_cell.angle_gamma   90.00
#
_symmetry.space_group_name_H-M   'P 1'
#
loop_
_entity.id
_entity.type
_entity.pdbx_description
1 polymer ?
#
loop_
_entity_poly.entity_id
_entity_poly.type
_entity_poly.pdbx_seq_one_letter_code
_entity_poly.pdbx_strand_id
1 'polypeptide(L)'
;MHLAYQPELLVNQKSPPKKVLSAILHELENCSEFYISVAFVTTSGVATIINKLKELENREIKGKILVSQYLNFTQPEALKRLSQFKNIDLRIATTGNAHAKGYIFKNKQHFNLIVGSSNLTAQALSTNKEWNIKVSALDESGLVEKVLTEFHSDFEKATLVTKEYILSYEEIYQNQFILNEAKRFETIIESSPVVNPNTMQIEALENLKNLRKDNKNKALIVSATGTGKTYLSAFDAKAFNPKKLLFVVHRLTIAKDSLNTFQKVFGNSKTMGLYSGEKRELNCDFVFSTIQTISKSEHLENFTKDHFDYIIIDETHRSGADSYLRLLDYFEPKFLLGMTATPERSDGNDIFKLFDHNIAYEIRLNRAMEEEMLCPFHYYGVTDLLIDDTTIDNKSDFNLLISTERINRIVEQAKFYGSDNGITRGLIFCSRKKEAIELSDLFNLKGYKTIALTGDSSEEERAESIELLESDNLTEKLDYIFTVDIFNEGIDIPKINQIIMLRPTESAIIFIQQLGRGLRKVDGKGYLTVIDFIGNYENNYLIPVALYGDTSYNKDSLRKLITEGSRMIPGSSTINFDEITKERIFQSIDSANMQLLADLKKDYNLLKFKLGRIPMMMDFIEHGSRDPFLYVNYSGSYYNFIVKVDKDYNSSLSPQQVKLLELFSREINNSKRVEESYILRELLLNNKLTISAFKNAIYKSYNYNVPQETIESCIENLNFLFIRKNEKIIYLHDDTFYFHKEFLATLEDKTFKAFLLDSVNYSIITFEKLYKEEYYKNGLILYNKYSRKDVCRLLNWEKDISSTVYGYRTKSGSTPCFVTYHKSDEIESTIKYNDHFINPSTFAWESRSNRRIQSNEIKDVINSKRILLFVKKEDGEGTDFYYMGDVSIVPDSIEQSYMQNTNSPVVHFKFQLEQPVVDSIYNYITTDKKLKLSEENSIVETEAVVLDDEKDSKNKIPLYNFYAAAGTFSEMQSEKDFTLIEGPENINKNNNYFACKIVGDSMNRVIPNGSICLFKTDSGGSRNGKIVLVENRNIQDQDFNSAFTIKTYSSEKTVSAEGWKHDSIILRPNSFDDSYKNIIINEENGEGMRIVGEFVSILVNDK
;
A
#
# COMPACT_ATOMS: atom_id res chain seq x y z
N MET A 1 11.38 -33.03 18.59
CA MET A 1 12.43 -32.20 17.98
C MET A 1 11.89 -30.79 17.89
N HIS A 2 12.57 -29.81 18.47
CA HIS A 2 12.20 -28.40 18.27
C HIS A 2 12.24 -28.10 16.76
N LEU A 3 11.14 -27.62 16.17
CA LEU A 3 11.08 -27.23 14.75
C LEU A 3 12.21 -26.27 14.35
N ALA A 4 12.73 -25.48 15.29
CA ALA A 4 13.79 -24.50 15.09
C ALA A 4 15.14 -25.07 14.60
N TYR A 5 15.43 -26.35 14.84
CA TYR A 5 16.71 -26.98 14.48
C TYR A 5 16.62 -27.91 13.25
N GLN A 6 15.48 -27.94 12.57
CA GLN A 6 15.34 -28.76 11.37
C GLN A 6 16.07 -28.09 10.20
N PRO A 7 16.99 -28.80 9.50
CA PRO A 7 17.63 -28.25 8.32
C PRO A 7 16.61 -27.91 7.23
N GLU A 8 16.81 -26.78 6.57
CA GLU A 8 15.93 -26.28 5.52
C GLU A 8 16.68 -26.17 4.19
N LEU A 9 16.07 -26.65 3.12
CA LEU A 9 16.57 -26.44 1.75
C LEU A 9 16.07 -25.08 1.24
N LEU A 10 16.99 -24.16 1.01
CA LEU A 10 16.72 -22.84 0.46
C LEU A 10 17.00 -22.83 -1.05
N VAL A 11 15.95 -22.52 -1.82
CA VAL A 11 15.96 -22.48 -3.28
C VAL A 11 15.21 -21.25 -3.78
N ASN A 12 15.54 -20.80 -4.99
CA ASN A 12 14.73 -19.80 -5.70
C ASN A 12 13.64 -20.52 -6.51
N GLN A 13 12.37 -20.19 -6.26
CA GLN A 13 11.20 -20.76 -6.94
C GLN A 13 10.20 -19.67 -7.29
N LYS A 14 9.59 -19.77 -8.48
CA LYS A 14 8.54 -18.84 -8.95
C LYS A 14 7.17 -19.14 -8.30
N SER A 15 6.85 -20.41 -8.05
CA SER A 15 5.56 -20.82 -7.48
C SER A 15 5.71 -22.06 -6.58
N PRO A 16 5.40 -21.97 -5.27
CA PRO A 16 5.18 -20.72 -4.52
C PRO A 16 6.44 -19.84 -4.55
N PRO A 17 6.31 -18.50 -4.46
CA PRO A 17 7.46 -17.59 -4.51
C PRO A 17 8.37 -17.85 -3.30
N LYS A 18 9.60 -18.32 -3.56
CA LYS A 18 10.65 -18.50 -2.56
C LYS A 18 11.96 -17.92 -3.09
N LYS A 19 12.68 -17.22 -2.23
CA LYS A 19 14.00 -16.64 -2.55
C LYS A 19 14.98 -16.93 -1.42
N VAL A 20 16.22 -17.21 -1.78
CA VAL A 20 17.33 -17.30 -0.81
C VAL A 20 17.52 -15.95 -0.11
N LEU A 21 17.32 -14.84 -0.83
CA LEU A 21 17.33 -13.47 -0.30
C LEU A 21 16.42 -13.32 0.92
N SER A 22 15.21 -13.87 0.86
CA SER A 22 14.21 -13.74 1.94
C SER A 22 14.69 -14.36 3.24
N ALA A 23 15.42 -15.47 3.16
CA ALA A 23 16.03 -16.13 4.32
C ALA A 23 17.21 -15.32 4.84
N ILE A 24 18.12 -14.86 3.98
CA ILE A 24 19.27 -14.03 4.39
C ILE A 24 18.82 -12.74 5.08
N LEU A 25 17.82 -12.03 4.53
CA LEU A 25 17.28 -10.81 5.14
C LEU A 25 16.67 -11.07 6.51
N HIS A 26 15.98 -12.21 6.68
CA HIS A 26 15.42 -12.62 7.96
C HIS A 26 16.51 -12.95 8.99
N GLU A 27 17.58 -13.62 8.59
CA GLU A 27 18.69 -13.91 9.49
C GLU A 27 19.48 -12.64 9.88
N LEU A 28 19.73 -11.74 8.93
CA LEU A 28 20.34 -10.43 9.20
C LEU A 28 19.48 -9.61 10.19
N GLU A 29 18.16 -9.70 10.11
CA GLU A 29 17.27 -8.97 11.02
C GLU A 29 17.39 -9.44 12.47
N ASN A 30 17.59 -10.74 12.70
CA ASN A 30 17.54 -11.36 14.03
C ASN A 30 18.91 -11.67 14.67
N CYS A 31 20.00 -11.52 13.91
CA CYS A 31 21.34 -11.82 14.40
C CYS A 31 21.89 -10.77 15.39
N SER A 32 22.83 -11.20 16.24
CA SER A 32 23.67 -10.35 17.09
C SER A 32 25.08 -10.15 16.54
N GLU A 33 25.50 -10.98 15.58
CA GLU A 33 26.75 -10.87 14.82
C GLU A 33 26.60 -11.68 13.52
N PHE A 34 27.25 -11.25 12.44
CA PHE A 34 27.19 -11.98 11.16
C PHE A 34 28.55 -12.10 10.48
N TYR A 35 28.70 -13.19 9.73
CA TYR A 35 29.91 -13.50 8.96
C TYR A 35 29.49 -13.95 7.56
N ILE A 36 30.06 -13.34 6.53
CA ILE A 36 29.78 -13.68 5.13
C ILE A 36 31.11 -14.05 4.48
N SER A 37 31.20 -15.24 3.91
CA SER A 37 32.32 -15.68 3.09
C SER A 37 31.81 -16.10 1.72
N VAL A 38 32.02 -15.25 0.72
CA VAL A 38 31.50 -15.46 -0.63
C VAL A 38 32.59 -15.26 -1.65
N ALA A 39 32.59 -16.07 -2.71
CA ALA A 39 33.58 -15.95 -3.77
C ALA A 39 33.44 -14.61 -4.51
N PHE A 40 32.20 -14.22 -4.82
CA PHE A 40 31.93 -13.04 -5.63
C PHE A 40 30.89 -12.14 -4.97
N VAL A 41 31.13 -10.83 -5.10
CA VAL A 41 30.17 -9.79 -4.72
C VAL A 41 29.94 -8.87 -5.91
N THR A 42 28.66 -8.59 -6.17
CA THR A 42 28.24 -7.63 -7.20
C THR A 42 27.51 -6.46 -6.55
N THR A 43 27.52 -5.30 -7.21
CA THR A 43 26.84 -4.08 -6.75
C THR A 43 25.35 -4.33 -6.55
N SER A 44 24.72 -5.09 -7.45
CA SER A 44 23.31 -5.48 -7.33
C SER A 44 23.06 -6.39 -6.13
N GLY A 45 23.96 -7.32 -5.82
CA GLY A 45 23.88 -8.15 -4.62
C GLY A 45 23.90 -7.32 -3.34
N VAL A 46 24.83 -6.37 -3.23
CA VAL A 46 24.90 -5.44 -2.08
C VAL A 46 23.63 -4.58 -2.00
N ALA A 47 23.13 -4.07 -3.12
CA ALA A 47 21.91 -3.27 -3.17
C ALA A 47 20.69 -4.00 -2.58
N THR A 48 20.59 -5.33 -2.73
CA THR A 48 19.49 -6.11 -2.15
C THR A 48 19.48 -6.17 -0.62
N ILE A 49 20.64 -6.00 0.04
CA ILE A 49 20.79 -6.10 1.50
C ILE A 49 21.17 -4.78 2.18
N ILE A 50 21.42 -3.71 1.41
CA ILE A 50 22.00 -2.45 1.90
C ILE A 50 21.22 -1.82 3.07
N ASN A 51 19.88 -1.85 3.04
CA ASN A 51 19.07 -1.32 4.14
C ASN A 51 19.20 -2.15 5.41
N LYS A 52 19.30 -3.48 5.31
CA LYS A 52 19.52 -4.33 6.49
C LYS A 52 20.91 -4.11 7.07
N LEU A 53 21.92 -3.84 6.24
CA LEU A 53 23.25 -3.46 6.73
C LEU A 53 23.22 -2.11 7.47
N LYS A 54 22.45 -1.12 6.97
CA LYS A 54 22.23 0.16 7.66
C LYS A 54 21.53 -0.02 9.01
N GLU A 55 20.46 -0.82 9.05
CA GLU A 55 19.75 -1.16 10.29
C GLU A 55 20.66 -1.90 11.29
N LEU A 56 21.59 -2.72 10.81
CA LEU A 56 22.58 -3.40 11.65
C LEU A 56 23.64 -2.45 12.20
N GLU A 57 24.08 -1.48 11.40
CA GLU A 57 25.00 -0.42 11.84
C GLU A 57 24.36 0.44 12.94
N ASN A 58 23.10 0.86 12.74
CA ASN A 58 22.35 1.63 13.75
C ASN A 58 22.17 0.86 15.07
N ARG A 59 22.16 -0.47 15.02
CA ARG A 59 22.09 -1.37 16.19
C ARG A 59 23.47 -1.78 16.73
N GLU A 60 24.55 -1.22 16.18
CA GLU A 60 25.95 -1.54 16.50
C GLU A 60 26.32 -3.04 16.37
N ILE A 61 25.59 -3.79 15.53
CA ILE A 61 25.83 -5.21 15.31
C ILE A 61 27.03 -5.38 14.37
N LYS A 62 28.06 -6.10 14.83
CA LYS A 62 29.31 -6.29 14.08
C LYS A 62 29.16 -7.33 12.97
N GLY A 63 29.82 -7.06 11.84
CA GLY A 63 29.87 -7.93 10.68
C GLY A 63 31.30 -8.18 10.21
N LYS A 64 31.57 -9.40 9.70
CA LYS A 64 32.82 -9.71 8.99
C LYS A 64 32.49 -10.23 7.60
N ILE A 65 33.04 -9.60 6.56
CA ILE A 65 32.80 -10.00 5.18
C ILE A 65 34.13 -10.35 4.53
N LEU A 66 34.24 -11.61 4.09
CA LEU A 66 35.33 -12.13 3.29
C LEU A 66 34.85 -12.31 1.85
N VAL A 67 35.56 -11.68 0.93
CA VAL A 67 35.34 -11.84 -0.52
C VAL A 67 36.59 -12.37 -1.20
N SER A 68 36.52 -12.71 -2.48
CA SER A 68 37.68 -13.23 -3.23
C SER A 68 37.99 -12.39 -4.46
N GLN A 69 39.29 -12.31 -4.79
CA GLN A 69 39.80 -11.83 -6.07
C GLN A 69 39.77 -12.93 -7.15
N TYR A 70 39.34 -14.15 -6.81
CA TYR A 70 39.21 -15.24 -7.78
C TYR A 70 38.42 -14.80 -9.02
N LEU A 71 39.01 -15.02 -10.21
CA LEU A 71 38.48 -14.59 -11.52
C LEU A 71 38.21 -13.08 -11.67
N ASN A 72 38.63 -12.24 -10.71
CA ASN A 72 38.32 -10.80 -10.62
C ASN A 72 36.84 -10.47 -10.91
N PHE A 73 35.90 -11.29 -10.43
CA PHE A 73 34.46 -11.06 -10.60
C PHE A 73 33.85 -10.16 -9.53
N THR A 74 34.52 -9.98 -8.39
CA THR A 74 34.08 -9.04 -7.36
C THR A 74 34.16 -7.62 -7.90
N GLN A 75 33.04 -6.89 -7.88
CA GLN A 75 32.95 -5.55 -8.47
C GLN A 75 33.56 -4.49 -7.53
N PRO A 76 34.43 -3.59 -8.01
CA PRO A 76 35.02 -2.53 -7.19
C PRO A 76 33.96 -1.64 -6.52
N GLU A 77 32.90 -1.29 -7.25
CA GLU A 77 31.78 -0.49 -6.71
C GLU A 77 31.04 -1.21 -5.57
N ALA A 78 30.94 -2.54 -5.60
CA ALA A 78 30.35 -3.31 -4.51
C ALA A 78 31.22 -3.24 -3.24
N LEU A 79 32.54 -3.26 -3.39
CA LEU A 79 33.48 -3.03 -2.28
C LEU A 79 33.32 -1.61 -1.72
N LYS A 80 33.27 -0.59 -2.59
CA LYS A 80 33.06 0.81 -2.18
C LYS A 80 31.82 0.95 -1.32
N ARG A 81 30.71 0.31 -1.71
CA ARG A 81 29.44 0.31 -0.94
C ARG A 81 29.54 -0.40 0.40
N LEU A 82 30.16 -1.58 0.45
CA LEU A 82 30.34 -2.31 1.70
C LEU A 82 31.27 -1.57 2.68
N SER A 83 32.30 -0.89 2.18
CA SER A 83 33.23 -0.08 2.98
C SER A 83 32.59 1.19 3.59
N GLN A 84 31.35 1.54 3.25
CA GLN A 84 30.65 2.67 3.86
C GLN A 84 30.21 2.38 5.31
N PHE A 85 30.03 1.11 5.66
CA PHE A 85 29.53 0.67 6.95
C PHE A 85 30.66 0.49 7.96
N LYS A 86 30.59 1.21 9.09
CA LYS A 86 31.62 1.22 10.14
C LYS A 86 31.64 -0.07 10.98
N ASN A 87 30.51 -0.77 11.04
CA ASN A 87 30.36 -2.03 11.77
C ASN A 87 30.86 -3.26 11.00
N ILE A 88 31.37 -3.11 9.76
CA ILE A 88 31.81 -4.21 8.89
C ILE A 88 33.33 -4.23 8.75
N ASP A 89 33.98 -5.34 9.12
CA ASP A 89 35.37 -5.64 8.74
C ASP A 89 35.36 -6.36 7.37
N LEU A 90 35.74 -5.63 6.32
CA LEU A 90 35.73 -6.11 4.94
C LEU A 90 37.14 -6.51 4.49
N ARG A 91 37.31 -7.78 4.10
CA ARG A 91 38.57 -8.34 3.61
C ARG A 91 38.40 -9.09 2.31
N ILE A 92 39.49 -9.17 1.55
CA ILE A 92 39.55 -9.86 0.26
C ILE A 92 40.71 -10.86 0.23
N ALA A 93 40.39 -12.09 -0.15
CA ALA A 93 41.37 -13.13 -0.43
C ALA A 93 42.01 -12.87 -1.80
N THR A 94 43.29 -12.53 -1.81
CA THR A 94 44.07 -12.21 -3.02
C THR A 94 44.87 -13.41 -3.55
N THR A 95 45.02 -14.46 -2.74
CA THR A 95 45.80 -15.66 -3.08
C THR A 95 44.97 -16.93 -2.89
N GLY A 96 45.16 -17.91 -3.77
CA GLY A 96 44.44 -19.19 -3.74
C GLY A 96 43.09 -19.18 -4.46
N ASN A 97 42.43 -20.35 -4.49
CA ASN A 97 41.13 -20.55 -5.14
C ASN A 97 39.98 -20.42 -4.12
N ALA A 98 39.91 -19.28 -3.43
CA ALA A 98 38.84 -19.03 -2.46
C ALA A 98 37.48 -18.91 -3.18
N HIS A 99 36.66 -19.95 -3.04
CA HIS A 99 35.36 -20.10 -3.72
C HIS A 99 34.22 -20.47 -2.75
N ALA A 100 34.41 -20.19 -1.45
CA ALA A 100 33.43 -20.41 -0.40
C ALA A 100 32.14 -19.59 -0.62
N LYS A 101 31.02 -20.10 -0.11
CA LYS A 101 29.68 -19.50 -0.17
C LYS A 101 28.94 -19.86 1.11
N GLY A 102 29.27 -19.12 2.16
CA GLY A 102 28.77 -19.31 3.51
C GLY A 102 28.25 -18.01 4.07
N TYR A 103 27.05 -18.07 4.66
CA TYR A 103 26.46 -17.00 5.45
C TYR A 103 26.21 -17.55 6.85
N ILE A 104 26.76 -16.89 7.86
CA ILE A 104 26.78 -17.35 9.24
C ILE A 104 26.19 -16.24 10.09
N PHE A 105 25.19 -16.57 10.89
CA PHE A 105 24.47 -15.62 11.73
C PHE A 105 24.48 -16.14 13.15
N LYS A 106 24.99 -15.33 14.07
CA LYS A 106 24.96 -15.62 15.51
C LYS A 106 23.67 -15.06 16.09
N ASN A 107 22.90 -15.89 16.77
CA ASN A 107 21.77 -15.48 17.59
C ASN A 107 22.13 -15.59 19.08
N LYS A 108 21.20 -15.23 19.97
CA LYS A 108 21.44 -15.27 21.43
C LYS A 108 21.80 -16.65 21.99
N GLN A 109 21.39 -17.74 21.33
CA GLN A 109 21.51 -19.11 21.87
C GLN A 109 22.05 -20.13 20.85
N HIS A 110 22.22 -19.75 19.59
CA HIS A 110 22.60 -20.66 18.50
C HIS A 110 23.15 -19.89 17.30
N PHE A 111 23.72 -20.60 16.35
CA PHE A 111 24.11 -20.13 15.03
C PHE A 111 23.20 -20.66 13.93
N ASN A 112 22.91 -19.83 12.95
CA ASN A 112 22.29 -20.22 11.69
C ASN A 112 23.33 -20.15 10.58
N LEU A 113 23.54 -21.28 9.92
CA LEU A 113 24.53 -21.47 8.86
C LEU A 113 23.80 -21.71 7.55
N ILE A 114 24.04 -20.87 6.55
CA ILE A 114 23.57 -21.08 5.18
C ILE A 114 24.79 -21.34 4.31
N VAL A 115 24.90 -22.56 3.78
CA VAL A 115 26.02 -22.98 2.91
C VAL A 115 25.47 -23.56 1.63
N GLY A 116 26.06 -23.19 0.50
CA GLY A 116 25.60 -23.71 -0.79
C GLY A 116 26.28 -23.10 -2.01
N SER A 117 25.45 -22.71 -2.97
CA SER A 117 25.86 -22.26 -4.31
C SER A 117 25.64 -20.77 -4.54
N SER A 118 24.93 -20.08 -3.64
CA SER A 118 24.63 -18.65 -3.76
C SER A 118 25.83 -17.77 -3.40
N ASN A 119 26.26 -16.94 -4.35
CA ASN A 119 27.11 -15.78 -4.09
C ASN A 119 26.26 -14.56 -3.70
N LEU A 120 26.90 -13.47 -3.24
CA LEU A 120 26.24 -12.20 -3.00
C LEU A 120 25.99 -11.45 -4.32
N THR A 121 25.09 -12.01 -5.13
CA THR A 121 24.61 -11.43 -6.38
C THR A 121 23.09 -11.46 -6.42
N ALA A 122 22.46 -10.43 -6.97
CA ALA A 122 20.99 -10.33 -6.93
C ALA A 122 20.31 -11.52 -7.63
N GLN A 123 20.93 -12.05 -8.70
CA GLN A 123 20.47 -13.24 -9.42
C GLN A 123 20.61 -14.52 -8.59
N ALA A 124 21.75 -14.77 -7.96
CA ALA A 124 21.94 -15.95 -7.11
C ALA A 124 20.97 -15.93 -5.92
N LEU A 125 20.69 -14.76 -5.36
CA LEU A 125 19.80 -14.65 -4.22
C LEU A 125 18.30 -14.72 -4.58
N SER A 126 17.92 -14.57 -5.86
CA SER A 126 16.51 -14.38 -6.22
C SER A 126 16.00 -15.18 -7.42
N THR A 127 16.81 -15.45 -8.44
CA THR A 127 16.34 -15.98 -9.74
C THR A 127 17.03 -17.26 -10.18
N ASN A 128 18.35 -17.36 -9.99
CA ASN A 128 19.11 -18.54 -10.42
C ASN A 128 18.66 -19.78 -9.65
N LYS A 129 18.77 -20.95 -10.29
CA LYS A 129 18.58 -22.22 -9.61
C LYS A 129 19.76 -22.49 -8.68
N GLU A 130 19.63 -22.04 -7.44
CA GLU A 130 20.60 -22.25 -6.38
C GLU A 130 20.10 -23.29 -5.39
N TRP A 131 21.02 -24.11 -4.87
CA TRP A 131 20.78 -24.99 -3.74
C TRP A 131 21.62 -24.51 -2.56
N ASN A 132 20.94 -24.17 -1.47
CA ASN A 132 21.60 -23.85 -0.21
C ASN A 132 20.92 -24.63 0.92
N ILE A 133 21.71 -25.01 1.91
CA ILE A 133 21.20 -25.67 3.11
C ILE A 133 21.35 -24.68 4.26
N LYS A 134 20.23 -24.43 4.95
CA LYS A 134 20.20 -23.73 6.23
C LYS A 134 20.25 -24.76 7.35
N VAL A 135 21.18 -24.60 8.28
CA VAL A 135 21.33 -25.43 9.47
C VAL A 135 21.42 -24.54 10.69
N SER A 136 20.55 -24.78 11.67
CA SER A 136 20.61 -24.15 12.99
C SER A 136 21.35 -25.07 13.96
N ALA A 137 22.36 -24.57 14.66
CA ALA A 137 23.18 -25.35 15.57
C ALA A 137 23.56 -24.55 16.82
N LEU A 138 23.60 -25.20 17.99
CA LEU A 138 24.07 -24.58 19.24
C LEU A 138 25.56 -24.22 19.15
N ASP A 139 25.98 -23.26 19.98
CA ASP A 139 27.36 -22.74 20.01
C ASP A 139 28.41 -23.85 20.27
N GLU A 140 28.06 -24.86 21.08
CA GLU A 140 28.92 -26.01 21.44
C GLU A 140 28.95 -27.10 20.35
N SER A 141 28.28 -26.89 19.22
CA SER A 141 28.27 -27.84 18.12
C SER A 141 29.63 -27.90 17.42
N GLY A 142 30.17 -29.11 17.26
CA GLY A 142 31.39 -29.33 16.48
C GLY A 142 31.28 -28.92 15.00
N LEU A 143 30.07 -28.67 14.47
CA LEU A 143 29.90 -28.07 13.15
C LEU A 143 30.21 -26.57 13.17
N VAL A 144 29.67 -25.83 14.16
CA VAL A 144 29.86 -24.39 14.31
C VAL A 144 31.34 -24.08 14.56
N GLU A 145 31.98 -24.84 15.46
CA GLU A 145 33.41 -24.70 15.76
C GLU A 145 34.28 -24.85 14.49
N LYS A 146 34.03 -25.88 13.67
CA LYS A 146 34.76 -26.10 12.42
C LYS A 146 34.55 -24.97 11.42
N VAL A 147 33.31 -24.53 11.22
CA VAL A 147 32.98 -23.49 10.25
C VAL A 147 33.58 -22.14 10.65
N LEU A 148 33.50 -21.76 11.93
CA LEU A 148 34.10 -20.53 12.43
C LEU A 148 35.63 -20.57 12.40
N THR A 149 36.23 -21.70 12.75
CA THR A 149 37.69 -21.89 12.69
C THR A 149 38.21 -21.71 11.26
N GLU A 150 37.54 -22.35 10.28
CA GLU A 150 37.88 -22.20 8.86
C GLU A 150 37.71 -20.74 8.40
N PHE A 151 36.58 -20.11 8.73
CA PHE A 151 36.34 -18.71 8.40
C PHE A 151 37.41 -17.79 8.97
N HIS A 152 37.75 -17.92 10.26
CA HIS A 152 38.75 -17.07 10.90
C HIS A 152 40.16 -17.28 10.32
N SER A 153 40.54 -18.54 10.04
CA SER A 153 41.80 -18.86 9.37
C SER A 153 41.94 -18.13 8.01
N ASP A 154 40.87 -18.12 7.21
CA ASP A 154 40.89 -17.46 5.91
C ASP A 154 40.82 -15.93 6.04
N PHE A 155 40.01 -15.44 6.97
CA PHE A 155 39.82 -14.01 7.23
C PHE A 155 41.10 -13.33 7.74
N GLU A 156 41.88 -14.00 8.58
CA GLU A 156 43.15 -13.48 9.09
C GLU A 156 44.24 -13.38 8.02
N LYS A 157 44.24 -14.30 7.04
CA LYS A 157 45.18 -14.27 5.90
C LYS A 157 44.78 -13.27 4.80
N ALA A 158 43.52 -12.87 4.77
CA ALA A 158 42.97 -11.98 3.76
C ALA A 158 43.45 -10.54 3.91
N THR A 159 43.52 -9.82 2.78
CA THR A 159 43.93 -8.41 2.75
C THR A 159 42.75 -7.52 3.16
N LEU A 160 43.01 -6.52 4.00
CA LEU A 160 42.01 -5.53 4.37
C LEU A 160 41.65 -4.65 3.15
N VAL A 161 40.36 -4.44 2.92
CA VAL A 161 39.89 -3.61 1.80
C VAL A 161 39.91 -2.14 2.19
N THR A 162 40.99 -1.44 1.85
CA THR A 162 41.11 0.03 2.01
C THR A 162 40.69 0.78 0.74
N LYS A 163 40.54 2.10 0.82
CA LYS A 163 40.25 2.95 -0.35
C LYS A 163 41.37 2.85 -1.40
N GLU A 164 42.62 2.81 -0.96
CA GLU A 164 43.80 2.66 -1.82
C GLU A 164 43.80 1.30 -2.51
N TYR A 165 43.44 0.24 -1.78
CA TYR A 165 43.29 -1.11 -2.36
C TYR A 165 42.23 -1.11 -3.47
N ILE A 166 41.05 -0.54 -3.21
CA ILE A 166 39.96 -0.50 -4.18
C ILE A 166 40.39 0.20 -5.47
N LEU A 167 41.10 1.33 -5.38
CA LEU A 167 41.62 2.05 -6.56
C LEU A 167 42.57 1.16 -7.38
N SER A 168 43.52 0.48 -6.73
CA SER A 168 44.44 -0.43 -7.42
C SER A 168 43.73 -1.64 -8.06
N TYR A 169 42.71 -2.17 -7.38
CA TYR A 169 41.93 -3.31 -7.88
C TYR A 169 41.00 -2.92 -9.03
N GLU A 170 40.49 -1.68 -9.04
CA GLU A 170 39.66 -1.15 -10.12
C GLU A 170 40.39 -1.16 -11.48
N GLU A 171 41.68 -0.86 -11.50
CA GLU A 171 42.52 -0.99 -12.71
C GLU A 171 42.61 -2.44 -13.20
N ILE A 172 42.81 -3.39 -12.29
CA ILE A 172 42.87 -4.84 -12.61
C ILE A 172 41.53 -5.30 -13.20
N TYR A 173 40.43 -4.91 -12.54
CA TYR A 173 39.07 -5.25 -12.95
C TYR A 173 38.74 -4.68 -14.34
N GLN A 174 39.04 -3.41 -14.60
CA GLN A 174 38.78 -2.76 -15.89
C GLN A 174 39.61 -3.39 -17.02
N ASN A 175 40.88 -3.68 -16.79
CA ASN A 175 41.73 -4.34 -17.79
C ASN A 175 41.18 -5.71 -18.19
N GLN A 176 40.70 -6.50 -17.21
CA GLN A 176 40.07 -7.78 -17.50
C GLN A 176 38.72 -7.62 -18.22
N PHE A 177 37.92 -6.62 -17.85
CA PHE A 177 36.66 -6.33 -18.53
C PHE A 177 36.88 -6.01 -20.01
N ILE A 178 37.84 -5.14 -20.32
CA ILE A 178 38.21 -4.78 -21.70
C ILE A 178 38.68 -6.01 -22.49
N LEU A 179 39.53 -6.86 -21.89
CA LEU A 179 39.99 -8.10 -22.53
C LEU A 179 38.84 -9.07 -22.82
N ASN A 180 37.85 -9.15 -21.92
CA ASN A 180 36.68 -10.00 -22.11
C ASN A 180 35.71 -9.41 -23.16
N GLU A 181 35.55 -8.10 -23.21
CA GLU A 181 34.78 -7.43 -24.27
C GLU A 181 35.43 -7.62 -25.64
N ALA A 182 36.74 -7.41 -25.77
CA ALA A 182 37.45 -7.60 -27.04
C ALA A 182 37.24 -9.03 -27.59
N LYS A 183 37.33 -10.06 -26.73
CA LYS A 183 37.03 -11.45 -27.09
C LYS A 183 35.56 -11.67 -27.50
N ARG A 184 34.63 -11.00 -26.83
CA ARG A 184 33.20 -11.01 -27.22
C ARG A 184 32.98 -10.37 -28.58
N PHE A 185 33.60 -9.23 -28.85
CA PHE A 185 33.52 -8.54 -30.13
C PHE A 185 34.08 -9.39 -31.28
N GLU A 186 35.21 -10.10 -31.08
CA GLU A 186 35.73 -11.07 -32.06
C GLU A 186 34.73 -12.20 -32.37
N THR A 187 33.87 -12.58 -31.40
CA THR A 187 32.85 -13.63 -31.59
C THR A 187 31.57 -13.12 -32.26
N ILE A 188 31.25 -11.81 -32.15
CA ILE A 188 29.98 -11.22 -32.64
C ILE A 188 30.05 -10.83 -34.13
N ILE A 189 31.23 -10.68 -34.71
CA ILE A 189 31.41 -10.28 -36.12
C ILE A 189 30.82 -11.32 -37.12
N GLU A 190 30.46 -12.53 -36.68
CA GLU A 190 29.90 -13.59 -37.54
C GLU A 190 28.37 -13.68 -37.62
N SER A 191 27.58 -12.82 -36.93
CA SER A 191 26.12 -12.84 -37.13
C SER A 191 25.48 -11.48 -36.85
N SER A 192 24.87 -10.84 -37.87
CA SER A 192 23.91 -9.77 -37.62
C SER A 192 22.71 -10.36 -36.86
N PRO A 193 22.38 -9.88 -35.65
CA PRO A 193 21.31 -10.48 -34.86
C PRO A 193 19.97 -10.23 -35.54
N VAL A 194 19.31 -11.31 -35.96
CA VAL A 194 17.90 -11.27 -36.39
C VAL A 194 17.05 -10.92 -35.17
N VAL A 195 16.35 -9.79 -35.22
CA VAL A 195 15.46 -9.38 -34.13
C VAL A 195 14.22 -10.29 -34.13
N ASN A 196 14.05 -11.08 -33.09
CA ASN A 196 12.92 -11.98 -32.90
C ASN A 196 11.97 -11.48 -31.80
N PRO A 197 10.66 -11.75 -31.90
CA PRO A 197 9.72 -11.41 -30.83
C PRO A 197 10.00 -12.24 -29.56
N ASN A 198 9.84 -11.62 -28.39
CA ASN A 198 9.92 -12.32 -27.11
C ASN A 198 8.62 -13.09 -26.79
N THR A 199 8.61 -13.90 -25.72
CA THR A 199 7.49 -14.76 -25.32
C THR A 199 6.16 -14.00 -25.23
N MET A 200 6.16 -12.82 -24.61
CA MET A 200 4.99 -11.97 -24.46
C MET A 200 4.49 -11.43 -25.80
N GLN A 201 5.43 -10.96 -26.65
CA GLN A 201 5.09 -10.46 -27.98
C GLN A 201 4.48 -11.59 -28.82
N ILE A 202 4.95 -12.84 -28.68
CA ILE A 202 4.35 -13.99 -29.34
C ILE A 202 2.89 -14.19 -28.89
N GLU A 203 2.61 -14.14 -27.59
CA GLU A 203 1.25 -14.25 -27.03
C GLU A 203 0.34 -13.11 -27.54
N ALA A 204 0.83 -11.86 -27.53
CA ALA A 204 0.10 -10.71 -28.04
C ALA A 204 -0.19 -10.81 -29.54
N LEU A 205 0.78 -11.26 -30.35
CA LEU A 205 0.64 -11.47 -31.79
C LEU A 205 -0.36 -12.59 -32.10
N GLU A 206 -0.38 -13.66 -31.29
CA GLU A 206 -1.36 -14.74 -31.42
C GLU A 206 -2.78 -14.24 -31.12
N ASN A 207 -2.97 -13.46 -30.06
CA ASN A 207 -4.26 -12.86 -29.74
C ASN A 207 -4.74 -11.88 -30.83
N LEU A 208 -3.86 -11.03 -31.37
CA LEU A 208 -4.18 -10.15 -32.49
C LEU A 208 -4.58 -10.94 -33.74
N LYS A 209 -3.90 -12.06 -34.01
CA LYS A 209 -4.26 -12.97 -35.11
C LYS A 209 -5.63 -13.61 -34.89
N ASN A 210 -5.95 -14.02 -33.66
CA ASN A 210 -7.25 -14.60 -33.34
C ASN A 210 -8.38 -13.56 -33.46
N LEU A 211 -8.18 -12.34 -32.97
CA LEU A 211 -9.14 -11.24 -33.18
C LEU A 211 -9.45 -11.00 -34.67
N ARG A 212 -8.42 -11.00 -35.52
CA ARG A 212 -8.61 -10.88 -36.98
C ARG A 212 -9.37 -12.06 -37.58
N LYS A 213 -9.12 -13.30 -37.12
CA LYS A 213 -9.90 -14.48 -37.54
C LYS A 213 -11.37 -14.37 -37.15
N ASP A 214 -11.65 -13.74 -36.01
CA ASP A 214 -13.01 -13.47 -35.52
C ASP A 214 -13.65 -12.23 -36.19
N ASN A 215 -13.09 -11.77 -37.31
CA ASN A 215 -13.52 -10.61 -38.10
C ASN A 215 -13.54 -9.28 -37.31
N LYS A 216 -12.72 -9.16 -36.25
CA LYS A 216 -12.50 -7.88 -35.57
C LYS A 216 -11.49 -7.05 -36.35
N ASN A 217 -11.78 -5.77 -36.55
CA ASN A 217 -10.93 -4.81 -37.26
C ASN A 217 -10.30 -3.75 -36.36
N LYS A 218 -10.54 -3.78 -35.05
CA LYS A 218 -9.92 -2.87 -34.07
C LYS A 218 -9.42 -3.65 -32.88
N ALA A 219 -8.30 -3.22 -32.32
CA ALA A 219 -7.73 -3.81 -31.11
C ALA A 219 -6.94 -2.79 -30.29
N LEU A 220 -6.93 -2.97 -28.97
CA LEU A 220 -6.12 -2.20 -28.02
C LEU A 220 -5.10 -3.13 -27.33
N ILE A 221 -3.84 -2.70 -27.28
CA ILE A 221 -2.79 -3.35 -26.50
C ILE A 221 -2.45 -2.43 -25.32
N VAL A 222 -2.50 -3.01 -24.12
CA VAL A 222 -2.07 -2.37 -22.88
C VAL A 222 -0.73 -2.96 -22.48
N SER A 223 0.33 -2.15 -22.49
CA SER A 223 1.68 -2.65 -22.25
C SER A 223 2.51 -1.69 -21.42
N ALA A 224 3.08 -2.20 -20.32
CA ALA A 224 3.94 -1.44 -19.44
C ALA A 224 5.07 -0.73 -20.21
N THR A 225 5.47 0.44 -19.72
CA THR A 225 6.60 1.21 -20.26
C THR A 225 7.88 0.34 -20.27
N GLY A 226 8.66 0.42 -21.35
CA GLY A 226 9.90 -0.36 -21.50
C GLY A 226 9.74 -1.78 -22.06
N THR A 227 8.52 -2.26 -22.33
CA THR A 227 8.25 -3.64 -22.86
C THR A 227 8.39 -3.82 -24.38
N GLY A 228 8.77 -2.76 -25.11
CA GLY A 228 9.00 -2.83 -26.56
C GLY A 228 7.73 -2.72 -27.44
N LYS A 229 6.79 -1.83 -27.08
CA LYS A 229 5.55 -1.56 -27.85
C LYS A 229 5.79 -1.32 -29.35
N THR A 230 6.83 -0.56 -29.68
CA THR A 230 7.22 -0.26 -31.07
C THR A 230 7.66 -1.50 -31.85
N TYR A 231 8.39 -2.43 -31.21
CA TYR A 231 8.75 -3.71 -31.84
C TYR A 231 7.52 -4.61 -32.00
N LEU A 232 6.66 -4.70 -30.99
CA LEU A 232 5.42 -5.47 -31.06
C LEU A 232 4.54 -5.03 -32.24
N SER A 233 4.31 -3.73 -32.38
CA SER A 233 3.55 -3.19 -33.52
C SER A 233 4.23 -3.42 -34.86
N ALA A 234 5.55 -3.35 -34.94
CA ALA A 234 6.28 -3.67 -36.17
C ALA A 234 6.13 -5.16 -36.56
N PHE A 235 6.22 -6.08 -35.61
CA PHE A 235 6.00 -7.51 -35.85
C PHE A 235 4.56 -7.80 -36.27
N ASP A 236 3.59 -7.14 -35.65
CA ASP A 236 2.18 -7.31 -36.00
C ASP A 236 1.86 -6.74 -37.38
N ALA A 237 2.41 -5.58 -37.72
CA ALA A 237 2.35 -5.02 -39.06
C ALA A 237 2.98 -5.96 -40.10
N LYS A 238 4.09 -6.64 -39.76
CA LYS A 238 4.74 -7.62 -40.65
C LYS A 238 3.86 -8.85 -40.85
N ALA A 239 3.17 -9.31 -39.81
CA ALA A 239 2.22 -10.42 -39.89
C ALA A 239 0.96 -10.06 -40.70
N PHE A 240 0.46 -8.82 -40.57
CA PHE A 240 -0.67 -8.30 -41.34
C PHE A 240 -0.31 -7.99 -42.81
N ASN A 241 0.94 -7.57 -43.06
CA ASN A 241 1.50 -7.19 -44.36
C ASN A 241 0.65 -6.15 -45.14
N PRO A 242 0.44 -4.94 -44.59
CA PRO A 242 -0.35 -3.91 -45.26
C PRO A 242 0.37 -3.35 -46.50
N LYS A 243 -0.40 -2.84 -47.48
CA LYS A 243 0.18 -2.04 -48.58
C LYS A 243 0.43 -0.62 -48.10
N LYS A 244 -0.51 -0.05 -47.36
CA LYS A 244 -0.43 1.30 -46.79
C LYS A 244 -0.60 1.28 -45.28
N LEU A 245 0.33 1.85 -44.54
CA LEU A 245 0.29 1.93 -43.07
C LEU A 245 0.48 3.37 -42.61
N LEU A 246 -0.29 3.77 -41.59
CA LEU A 246 -0.08 5.02 -40.86
C LEU A 246 0.27 4.72 -39.41
N PHE A 247 1.43 5.20 -38.98
CA PHE A 247 1.86 5.16 -37.58
C PHE A 247 1.74 6.55 -36.96
N VAL A 248 0.88 6.68 -35.95
CA VAL A 248 0.52 7.95 -35.32
C VAL A 248 1.08 8.00 -33.90
N VAL A 249 1.77 9.09 -33.59
CA VAL A 249 2.36 9.36 -32.26
C VAL A 249 2.06 10.80 -31.84
N HIS A 250 2.37 11.15 -30.60
CA HIS A 250 2.15 12.51 -30.09
C HIS A 250 3.35 13.46 -30.25
N ARG A 251 4.55 12.94 -30.60
CA ARG A 251 5.80 13.71 -30.74
C ARG A 251 6.60 13.28 -31.96
N LEU A 252 7.33 14.22 -32.56
CA LEU A 252 8.10 13.99 -33.77
C LEU A 252 9.31 13.07 -33.54
N THR A 253 9.96 13.17 -32.39
CA THR A 253 11.08 12.30 -31.99
C THR A 253 10.68 10.82 -31.99
N ILE A 254 9.55 10.50 -31.35
CA ILE A 254 9.00 9.14 -31.30
C ILE A 254 8.65 8.63 -32.70
N ALA A 255 8.17 9.50 -33.59
CA ALA A 255 7.89 9.13 -34.98
C ALA A 255 9.16 8.67 -35.70
N LYS A 256 10.28 9.39 -35.51
CA LYS A 256 11.59 9.05 -36.07
C LYS A 256 12.12 7.72 -35.50
N ASP A 257 12.03 7.54 -34.18
CA ASP A 257 12.49 6.29 -33.53
C ASP A 257 11.67 5.08 -33.96
N SER A 258 10.36 5.27 -34.13
CA SER A 258 9.45 4.23 -34.62
C SER A 258 9.75 3.87 -36.07
N LEU A 259 10.02 4.86 -36.93
CA LEU A 259 10.45 4.64 -38.30
C LEU A 259 11.75 3.80 -38.34
N ASN A 260 12.76 4.17 -37.55
CA ASN A 260 14.01 3.41 -37.45
C ASN A 260 13.78 1.96 -36.99
N THR A 261 12.86 1.76 -36.05
CA THR A 261 12.50 0.41 -35.55
C THR A 261 11.81 -0.42 -36.63
N PHE A 262 10.87 0.16 -37.36
CA PHE A 262 10.20 -0.53 -38.47
C PHE A 262 11.18 -0.87 -39.60
N GLN A 263 12.13 0.02 -39.92
CA GLN A 263 13.19 -0.27 -40.89
C GLN A 263 14.02 -1.49 -40.49
N LYS A 264 14.36 -1.66 -39.20
CA LYS A 264 15.09 -2.85 -38.71
C LYS A 264 14.29 -4.15 -38.89
N VAL A 265 12.96 -4.10 -38.72
CA VAL A 265 12.08 -5.30 -38.79
C VAL A 265 11.69 -5.68 -40.22
N PHE A 266 11.47 -4.69 -41.09
CA PHE A 266 11.04 -4.88 -42.49
C PHE A 266 12.22 -4.89 -43.48
N GLY A 267 13.39 -4.37 -43.10
CA GLY A 267 14.51 -4.17 -44.03
C GLY A 267 14.09 -3.35 -45.24
N ASN A 268 14.49 -3.80 -46.43
CA ASN A 268 14.19 -3.12 -47.70
C ASN A 268 12.85 -3.53 -48.34
N SER A 269 11.96 -4.23 -47.61
CA SER A 269 10.71 -4.75 -48.18
C SER A 269 9.61 -3.71 -48.39
N LYS A 270 9.68 -2.57 -47.69
CA LYS A 270 8.68 -1.48 -47.69
C LYS A 270 9.39 -0.14 -47.64
N THR A 271 8.85 0.85 -48.34
CA THR A 271 9.30 2.25 -48.27
C THR A 271 8.64 2.96 -47.08
N MET A 272 9.40 3.79 -46.36
CA MET A 272 8.93 4.46 -45.14
C MET A 272 9.29 5.94 -45.17
N GLY A 273 8.41 6.80 -44.68
CA GLY A 273 8.61 8.25 -44.69
C GLY A 273 7.96 8.97 -43.51
N LEU A 274 8.44 10.18 -43.24
CA LEU A 274 7.94 11.05 -42.19
C LEU A 274 6.93 12.06 -42.74
N TYR A 275 5.82 12.24 -42.03
CA TYR A 275 4.81 13.26 -42.32
C TYR A 275 4.67 14.23 -41.14
N SER A 276 5.15 15.45 -41.34
CA SER A 276 5.30 16.49 -40.33
C SER A 276 5.12 17.88 -40.96
N GLY A 277 5.14 18.94 -40.14
CA GLY A 277 5.08 20.31 -40.63
C GLY A 277 6.18 20.64 -41.65
N GLU A 278 7.39 20.10 -41.45
CA GLU A 278 8.59 20.40 -42.24
C GLU A 278 8.87 19.40 -43.38
N LYS A 279 8.58 18.11 -43.17
CA LYS A 279 8.79 17.02 -44.14
C LYS A 279 7.48 16.31 -44.44
N ARG A 280 7.16 16.15 -45.74
CA ARG A 280 5.89 15.56 -46.21
C ARG A 280 6.14 14.45 -47.23
N GLU A 281 6.63 13.31 -46.74
CA GLU A 281 6.96 12.16 -47.60
C GLU A 281 5.73 11.27 -47.80
N LEU A 282 4.88 11.63 -48.77
CA LEU A 282 3.60 10.96 -49.04
C LEU A 282 3.71 9.71 -49.92
N ASN A 283 4.77 9.62 -50.73
CA ASN A 283 4.97 8.53 -51.69
C ASN A 283 5.71 7.33 -51.07
N CYS A 284 5.30 6.91 -49.88
CA CYS A 284 5.85 5.74 -49.19
C CYS A 284 4.76 4.72 -48.86
N ASP A 285 5.14 3.47 -48.60
CA ASP A 285 4.21 2.43 -48.15
C ASP A 285 3.75 2.75 -46.72
N PHE A 286 4.69 3.10 -45.83
CA PHE A 286 4.41 3.38 -44.42
C PHE A 286 4.74 4.83 -44.05
N VAL A 287 3.74 5.54 -43.53
CA VAL A 287 3.83 6.94 -43.12
C VAL A 287 3.89 7.03 -41.60
N PHE A 288 4.84 7.80 -41.07
CA PHE A 288 4.99 8.09 -39.64
C PHE A 288 4.67 9.56 -39.38
N SER A 289 3.66 9.85 -38.56
CA SER A 289 3.17 11.21 -38.34
C SER A 289 2.88 11.51 -36.87
N THR A 290 2.94 12.80 -36.52
CA THR A 290 2.34 13.27 -35.27
C THR A 290 0.83 13.45 -35.42
N ILE A 291 0.09 13.25 -34.33
CA ILE A 291 -1.35 13.44 -34.28
C ILE A 291 -1.73 14.89 -34.62
N GLN A 292 -0.99 15.89 -34.12
CA GLN A 292 -1.29 17.31 -34.36
C GLN A 292 -1.16 17.70 -35.82
N THR A 293 -0.33 16.98 -36.58
CA THR A 293 -0.17 17.21 -38.02
C THR A 293 -1.27 16.50 -38.77
N ILE A 294 -1.39 15.18 -38.63
CA ILE A 294 -2.30 14.40 -39.48
C ILE A 294 -3.78 14.71 -39.22
N SER A 295 -4.16 15.15 -38.01
CA SER A 295 -5.56 15.39 -37.65
C SER A 295 -6.13 16.74 -38.12
N LYS A 296 -5.32 17.61 -38.75
CA LYS A 296 -5.83 18.88 -39.28
C LYS A 296 -6.64 18.62 -40.54
N SER A 297 -7.77 19.30 -40.72
CA SER A 297 -8.67 19.08 -41.87
C SER A 297 -7.95 19.22 -43.21
N GLU A 298 -7.07 20.23 -43.36
CA GLU A 298 -6.23 20.45 -44.54
C GLU A 298 -5.28 19.28 -44.87
N HIS A 299 -5.00 18.40 -43.90
CA HIS A 299 -4.14 17.24 -44.07
C HIS A 299 -4.95 15.94 -44.19
N LEU A 300 -6.01 15.77 -43.40
CA LEU A 300 -6.93 14.63 -43.48
C LEU A 300 -7.50 14.50 -44.89
N GLU A 301 -7.99 15.60 -45.47
CA GLU A 301 -8.65 15.62 -46.78
C GLU A 301 -7.71 15.31 -47.96
N ASN A 302 -6.39 15.26 -47.74
CA ASN A 302 -5.43 14.83 -48.77
C ASN A 302 -5.38 13.31 -48.95
N PHE A 303 -5.97 12.55 -48.03
CA PHE A 303 -6.03 11.09 -48.09
C PHE A 303 -7.47 10.65 -48.31
N THR A 304 -7.70 9.54 -49.02
CA THR A 304 -9.03 8.92 -49.00
C THR A 304 -9.27 8.24 -47.65
N LYS A 305 -10.54 8.06 -47.27
CA LYS A 305 -10.89 7.40 -46.00
C LYS A 305 -10.30 6.00 -45.86
N ASP A 306 -10.18 5.28 -46.98
CA ASP A 306 -9.65 3.91 -47.08
C ASP A 306 -8.17 3.86 -47.50
N HIS A 307 -7.47 4.99 -47.52
CA HIS A 307 -6.09 5.07 -48.03
C HIS A 307 -5.12 4.15 -47.27
N PHE A 308 -5.29 4.01 -45.95
CA PHE A 308 -4.44 3.19 -45.11
C PHE A 308 -5.11 1.85 -44.80
N ASP A 309 -4.46 0.74 -45.14
CA ASP A 309 -4.92 -0.59 -44.77
C ASP A 309 -4.81 -0.82 -43.25
N TYR A 310 -3.79 -0.21 -42.63
CA TYR A 310 -3.48 -0.40 -41.23
C TYR A 310 -3.10 0.93 -40.58
N ILE A 311 -3.83 1.33 -39.54
CA ILE A 311 -3.47 2.45 -38.67
C ILE A 311 -3.02 1.94 -37.32
N ILE A 312 -1.88 2.44 -36.83
CA ILE A 312 -1.34 2.18 -35.50
C ILE A 312 -1.24 3.50 -34.77
N ILE A 313 -1.78 3.56 -33.55
CA ILE A 313 -1.77 4.74 -32.70
C ILE A 313 -1.03 4.40 -31.40
N ASP A 314 0.11 5.04 -31.15
CA ASP A 314 0.82 4.93 -29.89
C ASP A 314 0.37 6.00 -28.87
N GLU A 315 0.49 5.68 -27.59
CA GLU A 315 -0.04 6.46 -26.47
C GLU A 315 -1.51 6.88 -26.67
N THR A 316 -2.30 5.88 -27.08
CA THR A 316 -3.74 5.99 -27.32
C THR A 316 -4.51 6.51 -26.11
N HIS A 317 -3.95 6.51 -24.91
CA HIS A 317 -4.60 7.13 -23.75
C HIS A 317 -4.87 8.63 -23.92
N ARG A 318 -4.22 9.29 -24.90
CA ARG A 318 -4.50 10.67 -25.31
C ARG A 318 -5.70 10.81 -26.26
N SER A 319 -6.34 9.71 -26.68
CA SER A 319 -7.32 9.69 -27.78
C SER A 319 -8.68 10.35 -27.51
N GLY A 320 -8.95 10.77 -26.28
CA GLY A 320 -10.11 11.60 -25.92
C GLY A 320 -9.98 13.06 -26.36
N ALA A 321 -8.84 13.50 -26.88
CA ALA A 321 -8.69 14.83 -27.46
C ALA A 321 -9.32 14.89 -28.87
N ASP A 322 -9.94 16.03 -29.21
CA ASP A 322 -10.62 16.25 -30.50
C ASP A 322 -9.76 15.92 -31.74
N SER A 323 -8.44 15.99 -31.64
CA SER A 323 -7.51 15.59 -32.71
C SER A 323 -7.57 14.09 -33.00
N TYR A 324 -7.63 13.23 -31.99
CA TYR A 324 -7.69 11.78 -32.17
C TYR A 324 -9.08 11.33 -32.63
N LEU A 325 -10.14 11.90 -32.06
CA LEU A 325 -11.51 11.61 -32.50
C LEU A 325 -11.68 11.95 -33.98
N ARG A 326 -11.22 13.12 -34.44
CA ARG A 326 -11.24 13.48 -35.87
C ARG A 326 -10.51 12.49 -36.78
N LEU A 327 -9.38 11.95 -36.33
CA LEU A 327 -8.62 10.94 -37.09
C LEU A 327 -9.41 9.64 -37.18
N LEU A 328 -9.93 9.16 -36.05
CA LEU A 328 -10.68 7.90 -35.93
C LEU A 328 -12.03 7.94 -36.65
N ASP A 329 -12.68 9.11 -36.69
CA ASP A 329 -13.95 9.32 -37.39
C ASP A 329 -13.78 9.47 -38.90
N TYR A 330 -12.59 9.87 -39.36
CA TYR A 330 -12.30 10.09 -40.78
C TYR A 330 -11.87 8.81 -41.51
N PHE A 331 -10.89 8.09 -40.97
CA PHE A 331 -10.28 6.93 -41.64
C PHE A 331 -11.03 5.63 -41.36
N GLU A 332 -11.12 4.77 -42.37
CA GLU A 332 -11.76 3.45 -42.34
C GLU A 332 -10.75 2.35 -42.72
N PRO A 333 -9.73 2.09 -41.88
CA PRO A 333 -8.70 1.09 -42.20
C PRO A 333 -9.24 -0.34 -42.08
N LYS A 334 -8.56 -1.30 -42.73
CA LYS A 334 -8.85 -2.73 -42.56
C LYS A 334 -8.52 -3.23 -41.15
N PHE A 335 -7.52 -2.63 -40.52
CA PHE A 335 -7.22 -2.87 -39.11
C PHE A 335 -6.75 -1.59 -38.42
N LEU A 336 -7.20 -1.38 -37.19
CA LEU A 336 -6.79 -0.28 -36.31
C LEU A 336 -6.22 -0.85 -35.03
N LEU A 337 -4.98 -0.49 -34.70
CA LEU A 337 -4.32 -0.88 -33.47
C LEU A 337 -4.02 0.32 -32.59
N GLY A 338 -4.55 0.32 -31.37
CA GLY A 338 -4.17 1.24 -30.32
C GLY A 338 -3.15 0.60 -29.39
N MET A 339 -2.16 1.37 -28.95
CA MET A 339 -1.21 0.97 -27.92
C MET A 339 -1.19 2.02 -26.82
N THR A 340 -1.15 1.58 -25.56
CA THR A 340 -1.01 2.46 -24.41
C THR A 340 -0.40 1.71 -23.24
N ALA A 341 0.26 2.42 -22.32
CA ALA A 341 0.60 1.84 -21.02
C ALA A 341 -0.57 1.89 -20.03
N THR A 342 -1.46 2.87 -20.20
CA THR A 342 -2.42 3.29 -19.17
C THR A 342 -3.74 3.62 -19.86
N PRO A 343 -4.62 2.63 -20.13
CA PRO A 343 -5.93 2.89 -20.72
C PRO A 343 -6.87 3.65 -19.76
N GLU A 344 -6.55 3.69 -18.46
CA GLU A 344 -7.34 4.38 -17.45
C GLU A 344 -7.13 5.90 -17.53
N ARG A 345 -8.19 6.67 -17.81
CA ARG A 345 -8.17 8.15 -17.77
C ARG A 345 -8.91 8.70 -16.56
N SER A 346 -8.47 9.86 -16.07
CA SER A 346 -9.13 10.61 -14.99
C SER A 346 -10.34 11.42 -15.46
N ASP A 347 -10.44 11.73 -16.76
CA ASP A 347 -11.50 12.57 -17.35
C ASP A 347 -12.75 11.77 -17.78
N GLY A 348 -12.76 10.45 -17.58
CA GLY A 348 -13.93 9.60 -17.82
C GLY A 348 -14.21 9.21 -19.27
N ASN A 349 -13.32 9.54 -20.21
CA ASN A 349 -13.47 9.14 -21.62
C ASN A 349 -13.16 7.65 -21.82
N ASP A 350 -14.12 6.92 -22.42
CA ASP A 350 -14.02 5.48 -22.69
C ASP A 350 -13.19 5.21 -23.96
N ILE A 351 -11.87 5.04 -23.77
CA ILE A 351 -10.95 4.64 -24.85
C ILE A 351 -11.29 3.24 -25.36
N PHE A 352 -11.75 2.33 -24.50
CA PHE A 352 -12.03 0.94 -24.88
C PHE A 352 -13.12 0.88 -25.95
N LYS A 353 -14.14 1.74 -25.85
CA LYS A 353 -15.19 1.88 -26.86
C LYS A 353 -14.65 2.23 -28.25
N LEU A 354 -13.58 3.04 -28.35
CA LEU A 354 -12.99 3.41 -29.64
C LEU A 354 -12.42 2.19 -30.39
N PHE A 355 -12.05 1.14 -29.67
CA PHE A 355 -11.53 -0.13 -30.19
C PHE A 355 -12.52 -1.28 -30.06
N ASP A 356 -13.82 -0.96 -29.97
CA ASP A 356 -14.94 -1.90 -29.82
C ASP A 356 -14.75 -2.89 -28.65
N HIS A 357 -14.10 -2.43 -27.56
CA HIS A 357 -13.75 -3.19 -26.37
C HIS A 357 -12.83 -4.41 -26.61
N ASN A 358 -12.17 -4.49 -27.78
CA ASN A 358 -11.25 -5.58 -28.11
C ASN A 358 -9.86 -5.32 -27.51
N ILE A 359 -9.59 -5.85 -26.32
CA ILE A 359 -8.25 -5.80 -25.71
C ILE A 359 -7.48 -7.03 -26.17
N ALA A 360 -6.47 -6.85 -27.01
CA ALA A 360 -5.68 -7.96 -27.54
C ALA A 360 -4.73 -8.53 -26.48
N TYR A 361 -4.19 -7.67 -25.64
CA TYR A 361 -3.21 -8.06 -24.64
C TYR A 361 -3.06 -7.00 -23.55
N GLU A 362 -2.84 -7.44 -22.30
CA GLU A 362 -2.54 -6.56 -21.16
C GLU A 362 -1.34 -7.10 -20.37
N ILE A 363 -0.28 -6.28 -20.28
CA ILE A 363 0.87 -6.53 -19.42
C ILE A 363 1.20 -5.31 -18.56
N ARG A 364 1.20 -5.54 -17.24
CA ARG A 364 1.56 -4.55 -16.21
C ARG A 364 2.97 -4.82 -15.67
N LEU A 365 3.45 -3.93 -14.80
CA LEU A 365 4.81 -3.95 -14.25
C LEU A 365 5.25 -5.32 -13.72
N ASN A 366 4.46 -5.96 -12.85
CA ASN A 366 4.83 -7.25 -12.24
C ASN A 366 5.06 -8.35 -13.27
N ARG A 367 4.12 -8.55 -14.19
CA ARG A 367 4.25 -9.58 -15.23
C ARG A 367 5.43 -9.26 -16.17
N ALA A 368 5.67 -7.97 -16.48
CA ALA A 368 6.84 -7.56 -17.25
C ALA A 368 8.17 -7.81 -16.51
N MET A 369 8.19 -7.79 -15.17
CA MET A 369 9.33 -8.21 -14.36
C MET A 369 9.48 -9.74 -14.31
N GLU A 370 8.39 -10.50 -14.19
CA GLU A 370 8.39 -11.98 -14.17
C GLU A 370 8.98 -12.59 -15.45
N GLU A 371 8.69 -11.95 -16.58
CA GLU A 371 9.18 -12.29 -17.91
C GLU A 371 10.58 -11.70 -18.19
N GLU A 372 11.21 -11.06 -17.20
CA GLU A 372 12.53 -10.43 -17.31
C GLU A 372 12.62 -9.50 -18.53
N MET A 373 11.57 -8.72 -18.81
CA MET A 373 11.56 -7.78 -19.95
C MET A 373 12.13 -6.42 -19.57
N LEU A 374 12.09 -6.11 -18.29
CA LEU A 374 12.51 -4.85 -17.71
C LEU A 374 13.86 -4.99 -17.00
N CYS A 375 14.59 -3.88 -16.91
CA CYS A 375 15.75 -3.78 -16.05
C CYS A 375 15.28 -3.96 -14.59
N PRO A 376 15.96 -4.79 -13.78
CA PRO A 376 15.67 -4.88 -12.36
C PRO A 376 15.77 -3.52 -11.69
N PHE A 377 15.04 -3.31 -10.60
CA PHE A 377 15.15 -2.07 -9.84
C PHE A 377 15.22 -2.32 -8.33
N HIS A 378 15.86 -1.39 -7.63
CA HIS A 378 15.89 -1.34 -6.17
C HIS A 378 15.23 -0.05 -5.73
N TYR A 379 14.03 -0.16 -5.17
CA TYR A 379 13.24 0.96 -4.69
C TYR A 379 13.48 1.17 -3.19
N TYR A 380 13.81 2.41 -2.84
CA TYR A 380 14.09 2.85 -1.48
C TYR A 380 13.15 4.01 -1.12
N GLY A 381 12.09 3.72 -0.38
CA GLY A 381 11.24 4.72 0.25
C GLY A 381 11.90 5.26 1.50
N VAL A 382 12.30 6.53 1.45
CA VAL A 382 12.99 7.22 2.53
C VAL A 382 12.16 8.38 3.06
N THR A 383 12.26 8.62 4.35
CA THR A 383 11.56 9.69 5.03
C THR A 383 12.05 11.05 4.52
N ASP A 384 11.16 11.90 4.02
CA ASP A 384 11.49 13.32 3.76
C ASP A 384 11.65 14.08 5.08
N LEU A 385 12.37 15.20 5.05
CA LEU A 385 12.74 15.98 6.24
C LEU A 385 11.53 16.47 7.06
N LEU A 386 11.72 16.47 8.37
CA LEU A 386 10.85 17.08 9.37
C LEU A 386 11.48 18.41 9.76
N ILE A 387 10.79 19.53 9.56
CA ILE A 387 11.25 20.84 10.03
C ILE A 387 10.20 21.33 11.03
N ASP A 388 10.60 21.58 12.28
CA ASP A 388 9.73 22.07 13.38
C ASP A 388 8.45 21.24 13.62
N ASP A 389 8.58 19.90 13.63
CA ASP A 389 7.45 18.93 13.70
C ASP A 389 6.40 19.07 12.57
N THR A 390 6.65 19.94 11.58
CA THR A 390 5.86 20.06 10.36
C THR A 390 6.52 19.31 9.21
N THR A 391 5.75 18.41 8.62
CA THR A 391 6.18 17.61 7.48
C THR A 391 6.07 18.41 6.20
N ILE A 392 7.06 18.29 5.32
CA ILE A 392 7.00 18.87 3.97
C ILE A 392 5.84 18.22 3.19
N ASP A 393 4.81 19.02 2.92
CA ASP A 393 3.64 18.69 2.12
C ASP A 393 3.56 19.49 0.80
N ASN A 394 2.58 19.19 -0.06
CA ASN A 394 2.38 19.94 -1.32
C ASN A 394 2.00 21.42 -1.09
N LYS A 395 1.53 21.77 0.11
CA LYS A 395 1.14 23.14 0.51
C LYS A 395 2.28 23.86 1.23
N SER A 396 3.39 23.18 1.50
CA SER A 396 4.48 23.70 2.29
C SER A 396 5.11 24.89 1.63
N ASP A 397 5.62 25.77 2.49
CA ASP A 397 6.32 26.96 2.06
C ASP A 397 7.48 26.58 1.14
N PHE A 398 7.58 27.33 0.04
CA PHE A 398 8.60 27.10 -0.97
C PHE A 398 10.02 27.08 -0.37
N ASN A 399 10.26 27.87 0.67
CA ASN A 399 11.53 27.92 1.39
C ASN A 399 11.90 26.61 2.08
N LEU A 400 10.92 25.80 2.51
CA LEU A 400 11.16 24.49 3.12
C LEU A 400 11.59 23.46 2.06
N LEU A 401 11.07 23.59 0.83
CA LEU A 401 11.39 22.70 -0.29
C LEU A 401 12.83 22.83 -0.79
N ILE A 402 13.44 24.01 -0.60
CA ILE A 402 14.82 24.34 -1.04
C ILE A 402 15.79 24.54 0.13
N SER A 403 15.43 24.08 1.34
CA SER A 403 16.29 24.24 2.51
C SER A 403 17.63 23.50 2.34
N THR A 404 18.71 24.10 2.83
CA THR A 404 20.06 23.51 2.78
C THR A 404 20.10 22.11 3.40
N GLU A 405 19.32 21.90 4.46
CA GLU A 405 19.19 20.62 5.14
C GLU A 405 18.56 19.56 4.24
N ARG A 406 17.46 19.90 3.54
CA ARG A 406 16.82 18.98 2.57
C ARG A 406 17.75 18.60 1.45
N ILE A 407 18.48 19.56 0.91
CA ILE A 407 19.46 19.31 -0.16
C ILE A 407 20.59 18.39 0.33
N ASN A 408 21.11 18.63 1.54
CA ASN A 408 22.11 17.75 2.15
C ASN A 408 21.61 16.33 2.25
N ARG A 409 20.38 16.14 2.76
CA ARG A 409 19.75 14.82 2.89
C ARG A 409 19.55 14.15 1.53
N ILE A 410 19.08 14.88 0.51
CA ILE A 410 18.88 14.32 -0.83
C ILE A 410 20.22 13.83 -1.40
N VAL A 411 21.26 14.67 -1.32
CA VAL A 411 22.61 14.32 -1.79
C VAL A 411 23.19 13.15 -1.01
N GLU A 412 22.99 13.09 0.30
CA GLU A 412 23.44 11.99 1.15
C GLU A 412 22.79 10.67 0.75
N GLN A 413 21.45 10.61 0.65
CA GLN A 413 20.77 9.38 0.23
C GLN A 413 21.13 8.99 -1.21
N ALA A 414 21.26 9.96 -2.12
CA ALA A 414 21.67 9.70 -3.50
C ALA A 414 23.06 9.04 -3.59
N LYS A 415 24.01 9.49 -2.76
CA LYS A 415 25.34 8.89 -2.64
C LYS A 415 25.31 7.52 -1.94
N PHE A 416 24.54 7.39 -0.87
CA PHE A 416 24.43 6.16 -0.08
C PHE A 416 23.90 4.98 -0.93
N TYR A 417 22.78 5.20 -1.63
CA TYR A 417 22.20 4.15 -2.50
C TYR A 417 22.91 4.02 -3.85
N GLY A 418 23.53 5.09 -4.34
CA GLY A 418 24.35 5.11 -5.55
C GLY A 418 23.64 4.61 -6.82
N SER A 419 24.44 4.27 -7.83
CA SER A 419 24.00 3.69 -9.11
C SER A 419 24.64 2.32 -9.36
N ASP A 420 24.16 1.58 -10.35
CA ASP A 420 24.56 0.21 -10.65
C ASP A 420 26.06 -0.02 -10.89
N ASN A 421 26.75 1.00 -11.40
CA ASN A 421 28.18 0.95 -11.73
C ASN A 421 28.99 2.13 -11.16
N GLY A 422 28.39 2.95 -10.30
CA GLY A 422 29.03 4.14 -9.71
C GLY A 422 29.00 5.39 -10.60
N ILE A 423 28.60 5.29 -11.87
CA ILE A 423 28.44 6.43 -12.78
C ILE A 423 26.96 6.80 -12.87
N THR A 424 26.55 7.83 -12.13
CA THR A 424 25.14 8.22 -12.02
C THR A 424 24.63 8.92 -13.28
N ARG A 425 23.52 8.44 -13.82
CA ARG A 425 22.73 9.06 -14.90
C ARG A 425 21.30 9.17 -14.38
N GLY A 426 20.99 10.28 -13.73
CA GLY A 426 19.83 10.42 -12.88
C GLY A 426 18.72 11.33 -13.43
N LEU A 427 17.47 11.01 -13.10
CA LEU A 427 16.34 11.94 -13.21
C LEU A 427 15.81 12.28 -11.82
N ILE A 428 15.50 13.57 -11.59
CA ILE A 428 14.91 14.05 -10.34
C ILE A 428 13.55 14.66 -10.64
N PHE A 429 12.49 14.10 -10.07
CA PHE A 429 11.12 14.56 -10.23
C PHE A 429 10.70 15.47 -9.07
N CYS A 430 10.52 16.75 -9.37
CA CYS A 430 10.10 17.79 -8.43
C CYS A 430 8.60 18.07 -8.53
N SER A 431 8.06 18.76 -7.52
CA SER A 431 6.65 19.14 -7.45
C SER A 431 6.34 20.40 -8.27
N ARG A 432 7.30 21.35 -8.36
CA ARG A 432 7.09 22.67 -8.97
C ARG A 432 8.23 23.06 -9.92
N LYS A 433 7.93 23.82 -10.99
CA LYS A 433 8.94 24.29 -11.96
C LYS A 433 10.06 25.10 -11.28
N LYS A 434 9.68 26.00 -10.37
CA LYS A 434 10.62 26.85 -9.63
C LYS A 434 11.54 26.03 -8.71
N GLU A 435 10.99 25.00 -8.06
CA GLU A 435 11.75 24.06 -7.21
C GLU A 435 12.80 23.32 -8.05
N ALA A 436 12.43 22.82 -9.24
CA ALA A 436 13.36 22.12 -10.13
C ALA A 436 14.57 22.99 -10.54
N ILE A 437 14.34 24.26 -10.86
CA ILE A 437 15.39 25.20 -11.26
C ILE A 437 16.34 25.47 -10.09
N GLU A 438 15.80 25.86 -8.94
CA GLU A 438 16.63 26.23 -7.78
C GLU A 438 17.37 25.02 -7.19
N LEU A 439 16.76 23.84 -7.13
CA LEU A 439 17.46 22.63 -6.69
C LEU A 439 18.60 22.26 -7.64
N SER A 440 18.43 22.43 -8.95
CA SER A 440 19.51 22.23 -9.92
C SER A 440 20.67 23.18 -9.66
N ASP A 441 20.41 24.46 -9.44
CA ASP A 441 21.46 25.44 -9.15
C ASP A 441 22.21 25.11 -7.85
N LEU A 442 21.49 24.68 -6.81
CA LEU A 442 22.08 24.30 -5.53
C LEU A 442 22.87 22.99 -5.60
N PHE A 443 22.48 22.04 -6.47
CA PHE A 443 23.26 20.84 -6.76
C PHE A 443 24.56 21.17 -7.49
N ASN A 444 24.51 22.10 -8.46
CA ASN A 444 25.69 22.60 -9.15
C ASN A 444 26.70 23.23 -8.18
N LEU A 445 26.23 24.00 -7.18
CA LEU A 445 27.10 24.56 -6.13
C LEU A 445 27.78 23.48 -5.25
N LYS A 446 27.20 22.28 -5.18
CA LYS A 446 27.76 21.11 -4.48
C LYS A 446 28.66 20.24 -5.34
N GLY A 447 28.96 20.66 -6.57
CA GLY A 447 29.88 20.00 -7.48
C GLY A 447 29.26 18.91 -8.37
N TYR A 448 27.93 18.80 -8.41
CA TYR A 448 27.23 17.99 -9.41
C TYR A 448 27.09 18.74 -10.72
N LYS A 449 26.92 18.04 -11.83
CA LYS A 449 26.58 18.63 -13.12
C LYS A 449 25.10 18.41 -13.40
N THR A 450 24.28 19.44 -13.24
CA THR A 450 22.83 19.29 -13.34
C THR A 450 22.18 20.40 -14.17
N ILE A 451 21.05 20.07 -14.78
CA ILE A 451 20.20 21.03 -15.48
C ILE A 451 18.72 20.81 -15.12
N ALA A 452 17.94 21.87 -15.09
CA ALA A 452 16.49 21.80 -14.94
C ALA A 452 15.81 21.96 -16.30
N LEU A 453 14.97 20.98 -16.68
CA LEU A 453 14.12 21.07 -17.84
C LEU A 453 12.69 21.31 -17.40
N THR A 454 12.03 22.33 -17.97
CA THR A 454 10.60 22.62 -17.73
C THR A 454 9.77 22.56 -19.03
N GLY A 455 8.44 22.60 -18.92
CA GLY A 455 7.55 22.63 -20.09
C GLY A 455 7.90 23.74 -21.09
N ASP A 456 8.59 24.77 -20.63
CA ASP A 456 8.96 25.97 -21.40
C ASP A 456 10.32 25.80 -22.13
N SER A 457 11.10 24.75 -21.83
CA SER A 457 12.36 24.43 -22.52
C SER A 457 12.12 24.00 -23.96
N SER A 458 13.01 24.42 -24.87
CA SER A 458 12.95 24.10 -26.30
C SER A 458 13.22 22.61 -26.57
N GLU A 459 12.86 22.10 -27.77
CA GLU A 459 13.20 20.73 -28.16
C GLU A 459 14.71 20.52 -28.32
N GLU A 460 15.44 21.56 -28.73
CA GLU A 460 16.89 21.56 -28.92
C GLU A 460 17.62 21.41 -27.58
N GLU A 461 17.29 22.25 -26.58
CA GLU A 461 17.85 22.16 -25.22
C GLU A 461 17.59 20.80 -24.58
N ARG A 462 16.39 20.23 -24.82
CA ARG A 462 16.05 18.89 -24.33
C ARG A 462 16.93 17.83 -24.96
N ALA A 463 17.10 17.86 -26.28
CA ALA A 463 17.92 16.89 -27.00
C ALA A 463 19.39 16.95 -26.55
N GLU A 464 19.96 18.14 -26.46
CA GLU A 464 21.33 18.35 -25.98
C GLU A 464 21.53 17.84 -24.55
N SER A 465 20.61 18.17 -23.64
CA SER A 465 20.67 17.70 -22.24
C SER A 465 20.62 16.18 -22.13
N ILE A 466 19.83 15.51 -22.98
CA ILE A 466 19.75 14.05 -23.01
C ILE A 466 21.07 13.45 -23.50
N GLU A 467 21.64 13.98 -24.58
CA GLU A 467 22.94 13.53 -25.09
C GLU A 467 24.04 13.69 -24.04
N LEU A 468 24.06 14.83 -23.33
CA LEU A 468 25.00 15.06 -22.23
C LEU A 468 24.78 14.09 -21.06
N LEU A 469 23.55 13.71 -20.73
CA LEU A 469 23.27 12.72 -19.69
C LEU A 469 23.72 11.30 -20.09
N GLU A 470 23.58 10.94 -21.37
CA GLU A 470 23.94 9.61 -21.89
C GLU A 470 25.42 9.47 -22.28
N SER A 471 26.14 10.59 -22.38
CA SER A 471 27.56 10.65 -22.73
C SER A 471 28.42 9.79 -21.80
N ASP A 472 29.37 9.07 -22.39
CA ASP A 472 30.39 8.33 -21.64
C ASP A 472 31.63 9.19 -21.34
N ASN A 473 31.67 10.44 -21.85
CA ASN A 473 32.69 11.41 -21.52
C ASN A 473 32.43 12.05 -20.14
N LEU A 474 33.12 11.56 -19.10
CA LEU A 474 32.96 12.02 -17.72
C LEU A 474 33.23 13.53 -17.52
N THR A 475 33.98 14.20 -18.41
CA THR A 475 34.26 15.63 -18.28
C THR A 475 33.09 16.52 -18.70
N GLU A 476 32.21 16.05 -19.58
CA GLU A 476 31.08 16.81 -20.13
C GLU A 476 29.72 16.26 -19.68
N LYS A 477 29.69 15.00 -19.26
CA LYS A 477 28.49 14.29 -18.85
C LYS A 477 27.74 15.00 -17.72
N LEU A 478 26.41 15.04 -17.83
CA LEU A 478 25.51 15.42 -16.72
C LEU A 478 25.32 14.27 -15.71
N ASP A 479 25.13 14.62 -14.45
CA ASP A 479 24.78 13.67 -13.38
C ASP A 479 23.27 13.54 -13.23
N TYR A 480 22.55 14.67 -13.26
CA TYR A 480 21.11 14.71 -13.09
C TYR A 480 20.41 15.70 -14.02
N ILE A 481 19.18 15.35 -14.41
CA ILE A 481 18.20 16.28 -14.97
C ILE A 481 17.03 16.43 -13.98
N PHE A 482 16.76 17.66 -13.56
CA PHE A 482 15.59 18.03 -12.77
C PHE A 482 14.39 18.29 -13.66
N THR A 483 13.22 17.77 -13.29
CA THR A 483 12.00 17.87 -14.10
C THR A 483 10.75 17.88 -13.21
N VAL A 484 9.64 18.40 -13.75
CA VAL A 484 8.30 18.22 -13.17
C VAL A 484 7.52 17.19 -14.00
N ASP A 485 7.09 17.56 -15.21
CA ASP A 485 6.19 16.70 -16.03
C ASP A 485 6.72 16.34 -17.42
N ILE A 486 7.83 16.90 -17.89
CA ILE A 486 8.28 16.72 -19.29
C ILE A 486 8.57 15.25 -19.62
N PHE A 487 9.17 14.55 -18.66
CA PHE A 487 9.56 13.14 -18.81
C PHE A 487 8.45 12.17 -18.38
N ASN A 488 7.26 12.67 -18.02
CA ASN A 488 6.10 11.79 -17.81
C ASN A 488 5.76 11.09 -19.12
N GLU A 489 5.97 11.72 -20.29
CA GLU A 489 5.65 11.16 -21.60
C GLU A 489 6.62 11.60 -22.71
N GLY A 490 7.03 10.65 -23.56
CA GLY A 490 7.55 10.95 -24.90
C GLY A 490 9.01 11.38 -25.05
N ILE A 491 9.90 10.96 -24.13
CA ILE A 491 11.36 11.03 -24.32
C ILE A 491 11.98 9.67 -23.94
N ASP A 492 12.93 9.20 -24.76
CA ASP A 492 13.67 7.97 -24.54
C ASP A 492 15.09 8.25 -24.04
N ILE A 493 15.40 7.88 -22.80
CA ILE A 493 16.76 7.89 -22.24
C ILE A 493 17.06 6.51 -21.65
N PRO A 494 17.47 5.53 -22.47
CA PRO A 494 17.69 4.16 -22.01
C PRO A 494 18.73 4.03 -20.90
N LYS A 495 19.78 4.87 -20.89
CA LYS A 495 20.90 4.79 -19.94
C LYS A 495 20.61 5.32 -18.52
N ILE A 496 19.40 5.80 -18.21
CA ILE A 496 19.04 6.22 -16.84
C ILE A 496 19.26 5.07 -15.86
N ASN A 497 20.01 5.30 -14.79
CA ASN A 497 20.26 4.29 -13.75
C ASN A 497 19.91 4.77 -12.33
N GLN A 498 19.47 6.02 -12.16
CA GLN A 498 18.93 6.51 -10.90
C GLN A 498 17.68 7.38 -11.13
N ILE A 499 16.64 7.18 -10.32
CA ILE A 499 15.46 8.06 -10.26
C ILE A 499 15.30 8.52 -8.83
N ILE A 500 15.15 9.84 -8.64
CA ILE A 500 14.82 10.45 -7.35
C ILE A 500 13.45 11.10 -7.46
N MET A 501 12.52 10.73 -6.58
CA MET A 501 11.18 11.29 -6.50
C MET A 501 11.11 12.22 -5.28
N LEU A 502 10.87 13.51 -5.52
CA LEU A 502 10.79 14.57 -4.49
C LEU A 502 9.38 15.17 -4.37
N ARG A 503 8.38 14.51 -4.97
CA ARG A 503 7.01 14.99 -5.05
C ARG A 503 6.02 13.92 -4.58
N PRO A 504 4.83 14.31 -4.12
CA PRO A 504 3.84 13.35 -3.67
C PRO A 504 3.34 12.48 -4.80
N THR A 505 3.02 11.22 -4.48
CA THR A 505 2.36 10.32 -5.42
C THR A 505 0.88 10.64 -5.47
N GLU A 506 0.47 11.50 -6.40
CA GLU A 506 -0.96 11.83 -6.64
C GLU A 506 -1.69 10.75 -7.45
N SER A 507 -0.94 9.94 -8.19
CA SER A 507 -1.50 8.92 -9.09
C SER A 507 -0.53 7.76 -9.28
N ALA A 508 -1.02 6.53 -9.02
CA ALA A 508 -0.29 5.30 -9.28
C ALA A 508 0.13 5.16 -10.76
N ILE A 509 -0.68 5.72 -11.68
CA ILE A 509 -0.39 5.72 -13.11
C ILE A 509 0.86 6.54 -13.41
N ILE A 510 0.90 7.79 -12.90
CA ILE A 510 2.02 8.69 -13.18
C ILE A 510 3.30 8.15 -12.52
N PHE A 511 3.18 7.57 -11.33
CA PHE A 511 4.27 6.89 -10.65
C PHE A 511 4.89 5.77 -11.50
N ILE A 512 4.08 4.86 -12.05
CA ILE A 512 4.56 3.77 -12.92
C ILE A 512 5.17 4.32 -14.23
N GLN A 513 4.60 5.38 -14.80
CA GLN A 513 5.14 6.02 -16.00
C GLN A 513 6.53 6.59 -15.74
N GLN A 514 6.74 7.27 -14.61
CA GLN A 514 8.03 7.84 -14.20
C GLN A 514 9.05 6.74 -13.92
N LEU A 515 8.68 5.75 -13.11
CA LEU A 515 9.52 4.57 -12.83
C LEU A 515 9.95 3.88 -14.13
N GLY A 516 9.00 3.67 -15.04
CA GLY A 516 9.21 2.97 -16.30
C GLY A 516 10.19 3.63 -17.28
N ARG A 517 10.54 4.90 -17.09
CA ARG A 517 11.63 5.56 -17.84
C ARG A 517 12.98 4.93 -17.53
N GLY A 518 13.19 4.55 -16.27
CA GLY A 518 14.40 3.87 -15.83
C GLY A 518 14.37 2.35 -16.00
N LEU A 519 13.25 1.73 -16.39
CA LEU A 519 13.13 0.26 -16.47
C LEU A 519 13.57 -0.34 -17.81
N ARG A 520 14.04 0.49 -18.76
CA ARG A 520 14.58 -0.01 -20.04
C ARG A 520 15.89 -0.77 -19.83
N LYS A 521 16.02 -1.90 -20.55
CA LYS A 521 17.25 -2.71 -20.61
C LYS A 521 18.22 -2.13 -21.64
N VAL A 522 19.47 -1.99 -21.24
CA VAL A 522 20.60 -1.55 -22.08
C VAL A 522 21.82 -2.35 -21.67
N ASP A 523 22.70 -2.66 -22.62
CA ASP A 523 23.98 -3.29 -22.31
C ASP A 523 24.81 -2.42 -21.34
N GLY A 524 25.38 -3.06 -20.32
CA GLY A 524 26.16 -2.39 -19.28
C GLY A 524 25.34 -1.83 -18.10
N LYS A 525 23.99 -1.80 -18.20
CA LYS A 525 23.12 -1.38 -17.08
C LYS A 525 22.65 -2.58 -16.26
N GLY A 526 23.10 -2.65 -15.01
CA GLY A 526 22.79 -3.76 -14.10
C GLY A 526 21.40 -3.68 -13.48
N TYR A 527 21.00 -2.50 -13.00
CA TYR A 527 19.71 -2.23 -12.37
C TYR A 527 19.41 -0.73 -12.33
N LEU A 528 18.18 -0.38 -11.98
CA LEU A 528 17.74 0.99 -11.68
C LEU A 528 17.66 1.21 -10.17
N THR A 529 18.34 2.23 -9.64
CA THR A 529 18.10 2.72 -8.27
C THR A 529 16.94 3.70 -8.27
N VAL A 530 15.93 3.49 -7.43
CA VAL A 530 14.84 4.46 -7.22
C VAL A 530 14.82 4.90 -5.77
N ILE A 531 14.90 6.21 -5.52
CA ILE A 531 14.88 6.81 -4.20
C ILE A 531 13.65 7.71 -4.13
N ASP A 532 12.73 7.39 -3.23
CA ASP A 532 11.47 8.10 -3.10
C ASP A 532 11.40 8.80 -1.74
N PHE A 533 11.41 10.14 -1.76
CA PHE A 533 11.31 10.96 -0.55
C PHE A 533 9.85 11.11 -0.14
N ILE A 534 9.46 10.33 0.86
CA ILE A 534 8.07 10.20 1.29
C ILE A 534 7.83 11.12 2.49
N GLY A 535 7.12 12.22 2.23
CA GLY A 535 6.52 13.09 3.23
C GLY A 535 5.26 12.48 3.86
N ASN A 536 4.54 13.28 4.65
CA ASN A 536 3.28 12.86 5.26
C ASN A 536 2.10 13.19 4.34
N TYR A 537 1.88 12.35 3.35
CA TYR A 537 0.81 12.52 2.37
C TYR A 537 -0.33 11.54 2.61
N GLU A 538 -1.57 12.01 2.52
CA GLU A 538 -2.76 11.16 2.60
C GLU A 538 -2.77 10.09 1.49
N ASN A 539 -2.11 10.36 0.36
CA ASN A 539 -2.08 9.49 -0.82
C ASN A 539 -0.92 8.47 -0.81
N ASN A 540 -0.15 8.35 0.27
CA ASN A 540 0.98 7.41 0.36
C ASN A 540 0.58 5.94 0.14
N TYR A 541 -0.69 5.57 0.38
CA TYR A 541 -1.22 4.24 0.08
C TYR A 541 -1.20 3.90 -1.42
N LEU A 542 -1.03 4.87 -2.33
CA LEU A 542 -0.89 4.63 -3.77
C LEU A 542 0.46 4.03 -4.15
N ILE A 543 1.50 4.21 -3.31
CA ILE A 543 2.85 3.66 -3.55
C ILE A 543 2.82 2.12 -3.61
N PRO A 544 2.29 1.40 -2.60
CA PRO A 544 2.16 -0.06 -2.69
C PRO A 544 1.23 -0.49 -3.82
N VAL A 545 0.13 0.23 -4.08
CA VAL A 545 -0.78 -0.06 -5.23
C VAL A 545 0.00 -0.04 -6.55
N ALA A 546 0.85 0.96 -6.75
CA ALA A 546 1.62 1.13 -7.97
C ALA A 546 2.74 0.09 -8.12
N LEU A 547 3.49 -0.18 -7.05
CA LEU A 547 4.65 -1.07 -7.08
C LEU A 547 4.27 -2.55 -7.12
N TYR A 548 3.26 -2.95 -6.35
CA TYR A 548 2.81 -4.35 -6.27
C TYR A 548 1.64 -4.66 -7.20
N GLY A 549 1.08 -3.66 -7.89
CA GLY A 549 0.01 -3.85 -8.87
C GLY A 549 -1.33 -4.31 -8.28
N ASP A 550 -1.51 -4.21 -6.96
CA ASP A 550 -2.75 -4.57 -6.28
C ASP A 550 -3.78 -3.45 -6.42
N THR A 551 -4.74 -3.65 -7.32
CA THR A 551 -5.87 -2.73 -7.57
C THR A 551 -7.15 -3.11 -6.82
N SER A 552 -7.07 -4.02 -5.84
CA SER A 552 -8.24 -4.38 -5.01
C SER A 552 -8.64 -3.29 -4.04
N TYR A 553 -7.70 -2.40 -3.68
CA TYR A 553 -7.81 -1.39 -2.61
C TYR A 553 -8.28 -1.99 -1.28
N ASN A 554 -7.99 -3.27 -1.06
CA ASN A 554 -8.23 -3.94 0.20
C ASN A 554 -7.11 -3.54 1.17
N LYS A 555 -7.47 -2.85 2.26
CA LYS A 555 -6.49 -2.33 3.24
C LYS A 555 -5.58 -3.42 3.78
N ASP A 556 -6.11 -4.61 4.07
CA ASP A 556 -5.32 -5.70 4.65
C ASP A 556 -4.32 -6.26 3.64
N SER A 557 -4.71 -6.34 2.36
CA SER A 557 -3.81 -6.74 1.27
C SER A 557 -2.66 -5.75 1.12
N LEU A 558 -2.95 -4.43 1.12
CA LEU A 558 -1.92 -3.39 1.06
C LEU A 558 -0.96 -3.44 2.26
N ARG A 559 -1.47 -3.62 3.49
CA ARG A 559 -0.60 -3.74 4.67
C ARG A 559 0.30 -4.95 4.59
N LYS A 560 -0.23 -6.09 4.15
CA LYS A 560 0.54 -7.31 3.96
C LYS A 560 1.67 -7.12 2.95
N LEU A 561 1.42 -6.42 1.84
CA LEU A 561 2.44 -6.12 0.83
C LEU A 561 3.58 -5.25 1.39
N ILE A 562 3.27 -4.25 2.21
CA ILE A 562 4.29 -3.42 2.88
C ILE A 562 5.12 -4.25 3.88
N THR A 563 4.48 -5.14 4.64
CA THR A 563 5.15 -6.00 5.62
C THR A 563 6.01 -7.08 4.97
N GLU A 564 5.52 -7.71 3.90
CA GLU A 564 6.26 -8.76 3.18
C GLU A 564 7.37 -8.17 2.30
N GLY A 565 7.27 -6.90 1.91
CA GLY A 565 8.30 -6.14 1.22
C GLY A 565 8.76 -6.83 -0.08
N SER A 566 10.08 -7.00 -0.21
CA SER A 566 10.71 -7.59 -1.40
C SER A 566 10.38 -9.07 -1.66
N ARG A 567 9.71 -9.77 -0.73
CA ARG A 567 9.38 -11.20 -0.88
C ARG A 567 8.39 -11.45 -2.01
N MET A 568 7.46 -10.53 -2.24
CA MET A 568 6.38 -10.66 -3.21
C MET A 568 6.74 -10.15 -4.61
N ILE A 569 7.88 -9.44 -4.75
CA ILE A 569 8.29 -8.86 -6.03
C ILE A 569 8.96 -9.93 -6.91
N PRO A 570 8.55 -10.08 -8.17
CA PRO A 570 9.23 -10.96 -9.12
C PRO A 570 10.68 -10.59 -9.41
N GLY A 571 11.49 -11.59 -9.76
CA GLY A 571 12.86 -11.38 -10.21
C GLY A 571 13.82 -10.92 -9.09
N SER A 572 14.85 -10.18 -9.48
CA SER A 572 15.90 -9.67 -8.59
C SER A 572 15.64 -8.25 -8.06
N SER A 573 14.50 -7.65 -8.40
CA SER A 573 14.11 -6.32 -7.92
C SER A 573 13.78 -6.36 -6.42
N THR A 574 14.01 -5.25 -5.73
CA THR A 574 13.69 -5.10 -4.30
C THR A 574 12.92 -3.82 -4.03
N ILE A 575 12.07 -3.88 -3.01
CA ILE A 575 11.35 -2.74 -2.44
C ILE A 575 11.68 -2.71 -0.96
N ASN A 576 12.20 -1.56 -0.53
CA ASN A 576 12.61 -1.32 0.83
C ASN A 576 12.08 0.05 1.27
N PHE A 577 11.55 0.09 2.48
CA PHE A 577 11.08 1.31 3.12
C PHE A 577 11.81 1.44 4.45
N ASP A 578 12.24 2.65 4.81
CA ASP A 578 12.66 2.91 6.18
C ASP A 578 11.47 2.80 7.15
N GLU A 579 11.75 2.73 8.44
CA GLU A 579 10.72 2.43 9.44
C GLU A 579 9.66 3.53 9.55
N ILE A 580 10.10 4.80 9.58
CA ILE A 580 9.20 5.96 9.65
C ILE A 580 8.29 6.01 8.41
N THR A 581 8.84 5.76 7.22
CA THR A 581 8.09 5.69 5.96
C THR A 581 7.07 4.56 5.98
N LYS A 582 7.42 3.37 6.48
CA LYS A 582 6.46 2.26 6.62
C LYS A 582 5.27 2.67 7.47
N GLU A 583 5.54 3.31 8.61
CA GLU A 583 4.48 3.77 9.52
C GLU A 583 3.61 4.87 8.87
N ARG A 584 4.20 5.82 8.13
CA ARG A 584 3.44 6.81 7.35
C ARG A 584 2.53 6.16 6.30
N ILE A 585 3.02 5.14 5.60
CA ILE A 585 2.22 4.38 4.64
C ILE A 585 1.08 3.66 5.37
N PHE A 586 1.34 2.99 6.49
CA PHE A 586 0.28 2.35 7.30
C PHE A 586 -0.78 3.36 7.75
N GLN A 587 -0.37 4.52 8.28
CA GLN A 587 -1.28 5.59 8.69
C GLN A 587 -2.14 6.09 7.52
N SER A 588 -1.54 6.27 6.33
CA SER A 588 -2.31 6.66 5.14
C SER A 588 -3.31 5.59 4.69
N ILE A 589 -2.98 4.30 4.85
CA ILE A 589 -3.91 3.19 4.57
C ILE A 589 -5.07 3.22 5.59
N ASP A 590 -4.77 3.48 6.85
CA ASP A 590 -5.75 3.50 7.93
C ASP A 590 -6.71 4.68 7.81
N SER A 591 -6.20 5.89 7.55
CA SER A 591 -7.01 7.11 7.38
C SER A 591 -7.78 7.14 6.06
N ALA A 592 -7.25 6.55 4.98
CA ALA A 592 -7.88 6.59 3.67
C ALA A 592 -9.27 5.93 3.65
N ASN A 593 -10.27 6.67 3.17
CA ASN A 593 -11.61 6.12 2.95
C ASN A 593 -11.67 5.41 1.59
N MET A 594 -11.46 4.10 1.60
CA MET A 594 -11.58 3.23 0.42
C MET A 594 -13.04 2.94 0.01
N GLN A 595 -14.01 3.74 0.43
CA GLN A 595 -15.43 3.56 0.10
C GLN A 595 -16.09 4.86 -0.35
N LEU A 596 -15.30 5.86 -0.75
CA LEU A 596 -15.83 7.08 -1.36
C LEU A 596 -16.61 6.74 -2.64
N LEU A 597 -17.80 7.29 -2.78
CA LEU A 597 -18.68 7.03 -3.92
C LEU A 597 -18.01 7.40 -5.25
N ALA A 598 -17.23 8.49 -5.26
CA ALA A 598 -16.51 8.94 -6.45
C ALA A 598 -15.53 7.86 -6.95
N ASP A 599 -14.75 7.27 -6.05
CA ASP A 599 -13.77 6.23 -6.38
C ASP A 599 -14.44 4.92 -6.77
N LEU A 600 -15.44 4.46 -6.02
CA LEU A 600 -16.20 3.26 -6.36
C LEU A 600 -16.86 3.40 -7.74
N LYS A 601 -17.45 4.56 -8.04
CA LYS A 601 -18.03 4.86 -9.35
C LYS A 601 -16.98 4.87 -10.46
N LYS A 602 -15.80 5.43 -10.19
CA LYS A 602 -14.68 5.45 -11.14
C LYS A 602 -14.22 4.03 -11.47
N ASP A 603 -14.00 3.18 -10.47
CA ASP A 603 -13.57 1.79 -10.64
C ASP A 603 -14.63 0.93 -11.34
N TYR A 604 -15.90 1.13 -10.98
CA TYR A 604 -17.04 0.48 -11.67
C TYR A 604 -17.08 0.86 -13.15
N ASN A 605 -17.01 2.16 -13.46
CA ASN A 605 -17.03 2.65 -14.83
C ASN A 605 -15.82 2.14 -15.60
N LEU A 606 -14.63 2.09 -14.98
CA LEU A 606 -13.44 1.57 -15.63
C LEU A 606 -13.63 0.12 -16.09
N LEU A 607 -14.17 -0.74 -15.22
CA LEU A 607 -14.43 -2.13 -15.59
C LEU A 607 -15.58 -2.26 -16.61
N LYS A 608 -16.64 -1.45 -16.46
CA LYS A 608 -17.74 -1.36 -17.44
C LYS A 608 -17.22 -1.01 -18.83
N PHE A 609 -16.34 -0.02 -18.92
CA PHE A 609 -15.68 0.40 -20.15
C PHE A 609 -14.79 -0.71 -20.69
N LYS A 610 -14.04 -1.41 -19.84
CA LYS A 610 -13.21 -2.55 -20.26
C LYS A 610 -14.02 -3.68 -20.89
N LEU A 611 -15.17 -4.01 -20.31
CA LEU A 611 -16.03 -5.12 -20.71
C LEU A 611 -17.02 -4.78 -21.84
N GLY A 612 -17.37 -3.50 -22.00
CA GLY A 612 -18.47 -3.07 -22.86
C GLY A 612 -19.87 -3.45 -22.34
N ARG A 613 -19.97 -3.94 -21.11
CA ARG A 613 -21.22 -4.31 -20.43
C ARG A 613 -21.14 -4.00 -18.94
N ILE A 614 -22.27 -4.03 -18.24
CA ILE A 614 -22.31 -3.89 -16.78
C ILE A 614 -21.51 -5.05 -16.15
N PRO A 615 -20.51 -4.75 -15.31
CA PRO A 615 -19.75 -5.77 -14.60
C PRO A 615 -20.59 -6.37 -13.47
N MET A 616 -20.43 -7.67 -13.25
CA MET A 616 -20.87 -8.45 -12.10
C MET A 616 -19.71 -8.61 -11.10
N MET A 617 -19.96 -9.04 -9.87
CA MET A 617 -18.93 -9.20 -8.83
C MET A 617 -17.80 -10.14 -9.29
N MET A 618 -18.13 -11.22 -10.00
CA MET A 618 -17.11 -12.14 -10.52
C MET A 618 -16.18 -11.50 -11.57
N ASP A 619 -16.66 -10.53 -12.34
CA ASP A 619 -15.83 -9.86 -13.35
C ASP A 619 -14.67 -9.09 -12.67
N PHE A 620 -14.91 -8.45 -11.52
CA PHE A 620 -13.84 -7.79 -10.78
C PHE A 620 -12.79 -8.77 -10.27
N ILE A 621 -13.22 -9.98 -9.86
CA ILE A 621 -12.32 -11.03 -9.37
C ILE A 621 -11.46 -11.61 -10.48
N GLU A 622 -12.04 -11.83 -11.66
CA GLU A 622 -11.33 -12.32 -12.85
C GLU A 622 -10.34 -11.29 -13.38
N HIS A 623 -10.68 -9.99 -13.31
CA HIS A 623 -9.81 -8.90 -13.75
C HIS A 623 -8.87 -8.35 -12.67
N GLY A 624 -8.84 -8.92 -11.46
CA GLY A 624 -7.99 -8.45 -10.36
C GLY A 624 -8.25 -6.98 -9.96
N SER A 625 -9.48 -6.51 -10.15
CA SER A 625 -9.89 -5.12 -9.92
C SER A 625 -10.35 -4.91 -8.47
N ARG A 626 -11.01 -3.77 -8.20
CA ARG A 626 -11.57 -3.40 -6.90
C ARG A 626 -12.31 -4.56 -6.23
N ASP A 627 -12.06 -4.77 -4.93
CA ASP A 627 -12.77 -5.79 -4.14
C ASP A 627 -14.29 -5.56 -4.21
N PRO A 628 -15.08 -6.51 -4.78
CA PRO A 628 -16.52 -6.39 -4.92
C PRO A 628 -17.27 -6.11 -3.62
N PHE A 629 -16.74 -6.59 -2.49
CA PHE A 629 -17.40 -6.42 -1.20
C PHE A 629 -17.41 -4.96 -0.72
N LEU A 630 -16.51 -4.11 -1.25
CA LEU A 630 -16.53 -2.66 -0.95
C LEU A 630 -17.81 -1.99 -1.49
N TYR A 631 -18.33 -2.43 -2.64
CA TYR A 631 -19.62 -1.96 -3.17
C TYR A 631 -20.79 -2.42 -2.29
N VAL A 632 -20.73 -3.67 -1.79
CA VAL A 632 -21.72 -4.25 -0.87
C VAL A 632 -21.72 -3.50 0.47
N ASN A 633 -20.55 -3.16 1.01
CA ASN A 633 -20.46 -2.38 2.24
C ASN A 633 -21.12 -1.00 2.06
N TYR A 634 -20.85 -0.33 0.94
CA TYR A 634 -21.37 0.99 0.64
C TYR A 634 -22.89 1.03 0.38
N SER A 635 -23.47 0.08 -0.36
CA SER A 635 -24.89 0.10 -0.77
C SER A 635 -25.75 -1.07 -0.26
N GLY A 636 -25.22 -1.93 0.60
CA GLY A 636 -25.92 -3.11 1.14
C GLY A 636 -25.90 -4.33 0.24
N SER A 637 -25.96 -4.14 -1.07
CA SER A 637 -25.78 -5.16 -2.10
C SER A 637 -25.14 -4.55 -3.34
N TYR A 638 -24.53 -5.39 -4.19
CA TYR A 638 -23.96 -4.92 -5.45
C TYR A 638 -25.05 -4.43 -6.43
N TYR A 639 -26.23 -5.06 -6.42
CA TYR A 639 -27.40 -4.60 -7.18
C TYR A 639 -27.78 -3.15 -6.82
N ASN A 640 -27.88 -2.83 -5.52
CA ASN A 640 -28.21 -1.49 -5.06
C ASN A 640 -27.19 -0.45 -5.51
N PHE A 641 -25.91 -0.82 -5.53
CA PHE A 641 -24.85 0.05 -6.00
C PHE A 641 -25.04 0.39 -7.49
N ILE A 642 -25.30 -0.60 -8.34
CA ILE A 642 -25.57 -0.39 -9.77
C ILE A 642 -26.77 0.53 -9.96
N VAL A 643 -27.90 0.24 -9.33
CA VAL A 643 -29.12 1.07 -9.44
C VAL A 643 -28.87 2.52 -9.01
N LYS A 644 -27.99 2.73 -8.02
CA LYS A 644 -27.64 4.08 -7.55
C LYS A 644 -26.74 4.85 -8.53
N VAL A 645 -25.83 4.16 -9.22
CA VAL A 645 -24.74 4.78 -9.98
C VAL A 645 -24.99 4.79 -11.49
N ASP A 646 -25.66 3.78 -12.02
CA ASP A 646 -25.86 3.54 -13.44
C ASP A 646 -27.31 3.82 -13.83
N LYS A 647 -27.57 5.04 -14.31
CA LYS A 647 -28.92 5.51 -14.65
C LYS A 647 -29.54 4.78 -15.84
N ASP A 648 -28.73 4.11 -16.67
CA ASP A 648 -29.18 3.38 -17.85
C ASP A 648 -29.66 1.96 -17.49
N TYR A 649 -29.47 1.53 -16.24
CA TYR A 649 -29.90 0.22 -15.77
C TYR A 649 -31.41 0.19 -15.47
N ASN A 650 -32.17 -0.39 -16.40
CA ASN A 650 -33.65 -0.35 -16.40
C ASN A 650 -34.35 -1.56 -15.74
N SER A 651 -33.62 -2.50 -15.12
CA SER A 651 -34.25 -3.65 -14.45
C SER A 651 -34.64 -3.28 -13.02
N SER A 652 -35.91 -3.46 -12.66
CA SER A 652 -36.42 -3.19 -11.33
C SER A 652 -36.81 -4.48 -10.61
N LEU A 653 -36.09 -4.77 -9.54
CA LEU A 653 -36.49 -5.76 -8.54
C LEU A 653 -37.52 -5.18 -7.58
N SER A 654 -38.40 -6.02 -7.05
CA SER A 654 -39.31 -5.65 -5.96
C SER A 654 -38.55 -5.26 -4.69
N PRO A 655 -39.12 -4.42 -3.80
CA PRO A 655 -38.48 -4.07 -2.53
C PRO A 655 -38.09 -5.28 -1.66
N GLN A 656 -38.87 -6.37 -1.72
CA GLN A 656 -38.58 -7.61 -1.00
C GLN A 656 -37.35 -8.32 -1.57
N GLN A 657 -37.25 -8.45 -2.90
CA GLN A 657 -36.07 -9.02 -3.57
C GLN A 657 -34.80 -8.21 -3.28
N VAL A 658 -34.90 -6.88 -3.34
CA VAL A 658 -33.80 -5.99 -2.98
C VAL A 658 -33.33 -6.27 -1.55
N LYS A 659 -34.28 -6.39 -0.61
CA LYS A 659 -33.94 -6.65 0.78
C LYS A 659 -33.27 -8.02 0.97
N LEU A 660 -33.73 -9.04 0.27
CA LEU A 660 -33.12 -10.37 0.30
C LEU A 660 -31.69 -10.35 -0.24
N LEU A 661 -31.42 -9.64 -1.34
CA LEU A 661 -30.06 -9.50 -1.86
C LEU A 661 -29.11 -8.83 -0.86
N GLU A 662 -29.56 -7.80 -0.13
CA GLU A 662 -28.78 -7.19 0.95
C GLU A 662 -28.44 -8.20 2.06
N LEU A 663 -29.44 -8.97 2.49
CA LEU A 663 -29.27 -9.97 3.53
C LEU A 663 -28.28 -11.06 3.10
N PHE A 664 -28.45 -11.64 1.90
CA PHE A 664 -27.50 -12.63 1.39
C PHE A 664 -26.10 -12.06 1.26
N SER A 665 -25.95 -10.85 0.71
CA SER A 665 -24.63 -10.26 0.47
C SER A 665 -23.85 -10.00 1.76
N ARG A 666 -24.51 -9.48 2.81
CA ARG A 666 -23.85 -9.12 4.08
C ARG A 666 -23.69 -10.29 5.04
N GLU A 667 -24.69 -11.17 5.10
CA GLU A 667 -24.82 -12.15 6.19
C GLU A 667 -24.38 -13.55 5.80
N ILE A 668 -24.35 -13.88 4.50
CA ILE A 668 -24.03 -15.22 4.01
C ILE A 668 -22.80 -15.15 3.08
N ASN A 669 -22.90 -14.37 2.02
CA ASN A 669 -21.90 -14.27 0.95
C ASN A 669 -20.75 -13.29 1.28
N ASN A 670 -20.35 -13.23 2.55
CA ASN A 670 -19.27 -12.39 3.03
C ASN A 670 -17.89 -13.08 3.01
N SER A 671 -17.78 -14.23 2.34
CA SER A 671 -16.57 -15.07 2.20
C SER A 671 -15.98 -15.68 3.48
N LYS A 672 -16.63 -15.51 4.66
CA LYS A 672 -16.08 -16.03 5.92
C LYS A 672 -16.42 -17.51 6.17
N ARG A 673 -17.51 -18.02 5.59
CA ARG A 673 -17.97 -19.41 5.71
C ARG A 673 -18.42 -19.92 4.34
N VAL A 674 -17.79 -20.99 3.86
CA VAL A 674 -18.02 -21.49 2.49
C VAL A 674 -19.24 -22.42 2.40
N GLU A 675 -19.56 -23.13 3.48
CA GLU A 675 -20.63 -24.12 3.55
C GLU A 675 -21.99 -23.56 3.15
N GLU A 676 -22.35 -22.38 3.66
CA GLU A 676 -23.64 -21.73 3.41
C GLU A 676 -23.77 -21.31 1.94
N SER A 677 -22.73 -20.65 1.39
CA SER A 677 -22.68 -20.28 -0.03
C SER A 677 -22.67 -21.51 -0.94
N TYR A 678 -21.99 -22.60 -0.56
CA TYR A 678 -21.97 -23.84 -1.33
C TYR A 678 -23.37 -24.48 -1.41
N ILE A 679 -24.07 -24.62 -0.27
CA ILE A 679 -25.44 -25.14 -0.23
C ILE A 679 -26.34 -24.29 -1.15
N LEU A 680 -26.24 -22.96 -1.03
CA LEU A 680 -27.04 -22.04 -1.83
C LEU A 680 -26.75 -22.18 -3.34
N ARG A 681 -25.47 -22.29 -3.73
CA ARG A 681 -25.07 -22.50 -5.14
C ARG A 681 -25.68 -23.77 -5.73
N GLU A 682 -25.53 -24.89 -5.04
CA GLU A 682 -26.02 -26.17 -5.53
C GLU A 682 -27.55 -26.20 -5.61
N LEU A 683 -28.25 -25.58 -4.65
CA LEU A 683 -29.69 -25.43 -4.74
C LEU A 683 -30.12 -24.53 -5.90
N LEU A 684 -29.41 -23.44 -6.20
CA LEU A 684 -29.71 -22.56 -7.34
C LEU A 684 -29.54 -23.25 -8.70
N LEU A 685 -28.63 -24.24 -8.79
CA LEU A 685 -28.32 -25.00 -10.00
C LEU A 685 -29.20 -26.24 -10.14
N ASN A 686 -29.39 -27.00 -9.06
CA ASN A 686 -29.96 -28.35 -9.08
C ASN A 686 -31.30 -28.48 -8.33
N ASN A 687 -31.80 -27.41 -7.69
CA ASN A 687 -33.01 -27.33 -6.85
C ASN A 687 -33.04 -28.22 -5.61
N LYS A 688 -32.11 -29.17 -5.46
CA LYS A 688 -31.98 -30.05 -4.31
C LYS A 688 -30.52 -30.44 -4.07
N LEU A 689 -30.17 -30.74 -2.82
CA LEU A 689 -28.83 -31.20 -2.44
C LEU A 689 -28.96 -32.17 -1.26
N THR A 690 -28.38 -33.37 -1.34
CA THR A 690 -28.36 -34.29 -0.19
C THR A 690 -27.24 -33.94 0.78
N ILE A 691 -27.44 -34.18 2.09
CA ILE A 691 -26.40 -33.97 3.11
C ILE A 691 -25.15 -34.79 2.79
N SER A 692 -25.30 -36.02 2.28
CA SER A 692 -24.18 -36.87 1.90
C SER A 692 -23.37 -36.29 0.74
N ALA A 693 -24.03 -35.78 -0.30
CA ALA A 693 -23.36 -35.13 -1.43
C ALA A 693 -22.65 -33.85 -0.98
N PHE A 694 -23.29 -33.06 -0.12
CA PHE A 694 -22.69 -31.86 0.47
C PHE A 694 -21.41 -32.16 1.27
N LYS A 695 -21.48 -33.10 2.22
CA LYS A 695 -20.30 -33.51 3.02
C LYS A 695 -19.16 -34.01 2.14
N ASN A 696 -19.47 -34.85 1.15
CA ASN A 696 -18.47 -35.40 0.24
C ASN A 696 -17.81 -34.31 -0.63
N ALA A 697 -18.58 -33.31 -1.08
CA ALA A 697 -18.04 -32.21 -1.86
C ALA A 697 -17.11 -31.32 -1.06
N ILE A 698 -17.50 -30.92 0.16
CA ILE A 698 -16.64 -30.12 1.06
C ILE A 698 -15.37 -30.87 1.41
N TYR A 699 -15.48 -32.17 1.75
CA TYR A 699 -14.30 -33.00 2.04
C TYR A 699 -13.35 -33.09 0.83
N LYS A 700 -13.88 -33.27 -0.38
CA LYS A 700 -13.07 -33.35 -1.59
C LYS A 700 -12.37 -32.03 -1.92
N SER A 701 -13.00 -30.89 -1.68
CA SER A 701 -12.46 -29.56 -2.00
C SER A 701 -11.53 -29.00 -0.93
N TYR A 702 -11.81 -29.26 0.35
CA TYR A 702 -11.16 -28.60 1.48
C TYR A 702 -10.61 -29.58 2.54
N ASN A 703 -10.65 -30.89 2.33
CA ASN A 703 -10.07 -31.90 3.21
C ASN A 703 -10.53 -31.85 4.69
N TYR A 704 -11.77 -31.40 4.97
CA TYR A 704 -12.36 -31.50 6.31
C TYR A 704 -13.80 -32.00 6.27
N ASN A 705 -14.22 -32.64 7.36
CA ASN A 705 -15.59 -33.13 7.53
C ASN A 705 -16.46 -32.07 8.19
N VAL A 706 -17.65 -31.81 7.63
CA VAL A 706 -18.60 -30.85 8.20
C VAL A 706 -19.35 -31.49 9.38
N PRO A 707 -19.23 -30.94 10.61
CA PRO A 707 -19.98 -31.43 11.77
C PRO A 707 -21.49 -31.24 11.62
N GLN A 708 -22.28 -32.07 12.29
CA GLN A 708 -23.74 -31.98 12.25
C GLN A 708 -24.24 -30.63 12.78
N GLU A 709 -23.65 -30.13 13.87
CA GLU A 709 -23.96 -28.81 14.44
C GLU A 709 -23.74 -27.65 13.44
N THR A 710 -22.71 -27.76 12.59
CA THR A 710 -22.45 -26.77 11.54
C THR A 710 -23.53 -26.82 10.46
N ILE A 711 -24.05 -28.00 10.13
CA ILE A 711 -25.13 -28.16 9.16
C ILE A 711 -26.42 -27.53 9.68
N GLU A 712 -26.75 -27.79 10.94
CA GLU A 712 -27.88 -27.16 11.64
C GLU A 712 -27.73 -25.63 11.65
N SER A 713 -26.53 -25.13 12.00
CA SER A 713 -26.22 -23.70 11.94
C SER A 713 -26.37 -23.12 10.52
N CYS A 714 -25.95 -23.84 9.48
CA CYS A 714 -26.12 -23.40 8.09
C CYS A 714 -27.61 -23.26 7.72
N ILE A 715 -28.46 -24.18 8.18
CA ILE A 715 -29.92 -24.10 7.95
C ILE A 715 -30.50 -22.87 8.65
N GLU A 716 -30.10 -22.60 9.90
CA GLU A 716 -30.56 -21.43 10.64
C GLU A 716 -30.09 -20.12 9.99
N ASN A 717 -28.84 -20.06 9.56
CA ASN A 717 -28.24 -18.88 8.95
C ASN A 717 -28.85 -18.58 7.57
N LEU A 718 -29.02 -19.59 6.71
CA LEU A 718 -29.66 -19.42 5.40
C LEU A 718 -31.14 -19.01 5.51
N ASN A 719 -31.80 -19.32 6.62
CA ASN A 719 -33.13 -18.81 6.96
C ASN A 719 -33.12 -17.48 7.74
N PHE A 720 -31.94 -16.90 7.96
CA PHE A 720 -31.71 -15.66 8.70
C PHE A 720 -32.28 -15.68 10.14
N LEU A 721 -32.28 -16.85 10.80
CA LEU A 721 -32.70 -16.99 12.19
C LEU A 721 -31.68 -16.40 13.16
N PHE A 722 -30.38 -16.52 12.85
CA PHE A 722 -29.28 -15.95 13.65
C PHE A 722 -29.43 -14.44 13.89
N ILE A 723 -29.90 -13.70 12.87
CA ILE A 723 -30.20 -12.26 12.93
C ILE A 723 -31.68 -11.94 13.19
N ARG A 724 -32.49 -12.94 13.56
CA ARG A 724 -33.90 -12.81 13.98
C ARG A 724 -34.86 -12.28 12.89
N LYS A 725 -34.63 -12.65 11.63
CA LYS A 725 -35.46 -12.26 10.47
C LYS A 725 -36.47 -13.34 10.05
N ASN A 726 -36.04 -14.60 9.99
CA ASN A 726 -36.88 -15.77 9.63
C ASN A 726 -37.52 -15.68 8.23
N GLU A 727 -36.71 -15.58 7.17
CA GLU A 727 -37.19 -15.39 5.78
C GLU A 727 -37.61 -16.69 5.08
N LYS A 728 -37.55 -17.86 5.75
CA LYS A 728 -37.93 -19.19 5.21
C LYS A 728 -37.41 -19.44 3.78
N ILE A 729 -36.10 -19.49 3.63
CA ILE A 729 -35.42 -19.73 2.34
C ILE A 729 -35.31 -21.22 2.04
N ILE A 730 -34.77 -22.00 2.98
CA ILE A 730 -34.52 -23.44 2.79
C ILE A 730 -35.15 -24.30 3.89
N TYR A 731 -35.47 -25.54 3.56
CA TYR A 731 -35.84 -26.57 4.53
C TYR A 731 -35.16 -27.91 4.21
N LEU A 732 -35.09 -28.78 5.22
CA LEU A 732 -34.55 -30.12 5.12
C LEU A 732 -35.69 -31.15 5.15
N HIS A 733 -35.70 -32.07 4.19
CA HIS A 733 -36.63 -33.19 4.15
C HIS A 733 -35.90 -34.44 3.63
N ASP A 734 -35.98 -35.55 4.36
CA ASP A 734 -35.28 -36.82 4.06
C ASP A 734 -33.80 -36.61 3.71
N ASP A 735 -33.05 -35.95 4.60
CA ASP A 735 -31.63 -35.60 4.45
C ASP A 735 -31.28 -34.83 3.15
N THR A 736 -32.27 -34.15 2.57
CA THR A 736 -32.14 -33.38 1.35
C THR A 736 -32.61 -31.95 1.56
N PHE A 737 -31.76 -30.98 1.21
CA PHE A 737 -32.07 -29.57 1.20
C PHE A 737 -32.97 -29.21 0.02
N TYR A 738 -33.96 -28.36 0.27
CA TYR A 738 -34.87 -27.80 -0.74
C TYR A 738 -35.13 -26.32 -0.46
N PHE A 739 -35.49 -25.56 -1.50
CA PHE A 739 -36.04 -24.22 -1.33
C PHE A 739 -37.51 -24.26 -0.94
N HIS A 740 -37.93 -23.34 -0.06
CA HIS A 740 -39.36 -23.10 0.17
C HIS A 740 -40.04 -22.58 -1.11
N LYS A 741 -41.33 -22.91 -1.27
CA LYS A 741 -42.13 -22.52 -2.46
C LYS A 741 -42.19 -21.00 -2.68
N GLU A 742 -42.26 -20.22 -1.60
CA GLU A 742 -42.28 -18.75 -1.65
C GLU A 742 -40.96 -18.19 -2.22
N PHE A 743 -39.83 -18.76 -1.82
CA PHE A 743 -38.52 -18.38 -2.36
C PHE A 743 -38.32 -18.84 -3.80
N LEU A 744 -38.84 -20.04 -4.18
CA LEU A 744 -38.83 -20.49 -5.58
C LEU A 744 -39.53 -19.50 -6.51
N ALA A 745 -40.66 -18.93 -6.11
CA ALA A 745 -41.34 -17.89 -6.89
C ALA A 745 -40.47 -16.62 -7.05
N THR A 746 -39.65 -16.29 -6.04
CA THR A 746 -38.71 -15.16 -6.10
C THR A 746 -37.56 -15.42 -7.09
N LEU A 747 -37.15 -16.68 -7.25
CA LEU A 747 -36.09 -17.12 -8.17
C LEU A 747 -36.54 -17.21 -9.65
N GLU A 748 -37.84 -17.07 -9.94
CA GLU A 748 -38.33 -16.98 -11.33
C GLU A 748 -37.86 -15.68 -12.01
N ASP A 749 -37.58 -14.64 -11.22
CA ASP A 749 -36.95 -13.41 -11.69
C ASP A 749 -35.48 -13.68 -12.03
N LYS A 750 -35.18 -13.62 -13.34
CA LYS A 750 -33.84 -13.88 -13.88
C LYS A 750 -32.80 -12.90 -13.35
N THR A 751 -33.16 -11.65 -13.12
CA THR A 751 -32.25 -10.63 -12.60
C THR A 751 -31.88 -10.97 -11.16
N PHE A 752 -32.87 -11.23 -10.30
CA PHE A 752 -32.62 -11.61 -8.91
C PHE A 752 -31.73 -12.85 -8.82
N LYS A 753 -32.05 -13.90 -9.58
CA LYS A 753 -31.28 -15.15 -9.61
C LYS A 753 -29.84 -14.92 -10.06
N ALA A 754 -29.61 -14.09 -11.08
CA ALA A 754 -28.27 -13.80 -11.59
C ALA A 754 -27.40 -13.08 -10.54
N PHE A 755 -27.91 -12.03 -9.89
CA PHE A 755 -27.19 -11.31 -8.84
C PHE A 755 -26.92 -12.17 -7.61
N LEU A 756 -27.87 -13.01 -7.22
CA LEU A 756 -27.67 -13.92 -6.10
C LEU A 756 -26.59 -14.96 -6.40
N LEU A 757 -26.64 -15.60 -7.57
CA LEU A 757 -25.66 -16.60 -7.97
C LEU A 757 -24.25 -16.00 -8.09
N ASP A 758 -24.14 -14.80 -8.65
CA ASP A 758 -22.87 -14.07 -8.75
C ASP A 758 -22.27 -13.73 -7.37
N SER A 759 -23.09 -13.23 -6.43
CA SER A 759 -22.69 -13.01 -5.04
C SER A 759 -22.23 -14.30 -4.34
N VAL A 760 -22.91 -15.42 -4.60
CA VAL A 760 -22.54 -16.74 -4.07
C VAL A 760 -21.19 -17.20 -4.62
N ASN A 761 -20.98 -17.09 -5.93
CA ASN A 761 -19.73 -17.48 -6.58
C ASN A 761 -18.57 -16.62 -6.08
N TYR A 762 -18.78 -15.30 -5.93
CA TYR A 762 -17.82 -14.40 -5.31
C TYR A 762 -17.39 -14.88 -3.92
N SER A 763 -18.35 -15.24 -3.05
CA SER A 763 -18.07 -15.71 -1.68
C SER A 763 -17.20 -16.97 -1.67
N ILE A 764 -17.52 -17.95 -2.52
CA ILE A 764 -16.80 -19.23 -2.60
C ILE A 764 -15.38 -19.02 -3.13
N ILE A 765 -15.22 -18.31 -4.24
CA ILE A 765 -13.90 -18.10 -4.86
C ILE A 765 -13.00 -17.25 -3.96
N THR A 766 -13.56 -16.26 -3.27
CA THR A 766 -12.79 -15.45 -2.32
C THR A 766 -12.33 -16.28 -1.12
N PHE A 767 -13.19 -17.17 -0.60
CA PHE A 767 -12.80 -18.12 0.44
C PHE A 767 -11.69 -19.07 -0.05
N GLU A 768 -11.81 -19.62 -1.25
CA GLU A 768 -10.82 -20.53 -1.86
C GLU A 768 -9.45 -19.87 -2.02
N LYS A 769 -9.40 -18.58 -2.39
CA LYS A 769 -8.14 -17.82 -2.47
C LYS A 769 -7.44 -17.67 -1.12
N LEU A 770 -8.20 -17.59 -0.03
CA LEU A 770 -7.68 -17.44 1.34
C LEU A 770 -7.39 -18.79 2.01
N TYR A 771 -8.06 -19.85 1.56
CA TYR A 771 -8.00 -21.16 2.18
C TYR A 771 -6.64 -21.83 1.98
N LYS A 772 -6.01 -22.21 3.09
CA LYS A 772 -4.87 -23.11 3.14
C LYS A 772 -5.10 -24.13 4.23
N GLU A 773 -4.94 -25.41 3.92
CA GLU A 773 -5.20 -26.52 4.84
C GLU A 773 -4.43 -26.37 6.16
N GLU A 774 -3.15 -25.98 6.09
CA GLU A 774 -2.28 -25.72 7.25
C GLU A 774 -2.79 -24.61 8.19
N TYR A 775 -3.55 -23.65 7.65
CA TYR A 775 -4.03 -22.48 8.37
C TYR A 775 -5.50 -22.57 8.77
N TYR A 776 -6.24 -23.57 8.29
CA TYR A 776 -7.64 -23.75 8.64
C TYR A 776 -7.79 -24.50 9.97
N LYS A 777 -8.41 -23.84 10.96
CA LYS A 777 -8.62 -24.34 12.33
C LYS A 777 -10.11 -24.31 12.68
N ASN A 778 -10.76 -25.45 12.50
CA ASN A 778 -12.13 -25.72 12.97
C ASN A 778 -13.10 -24.55 12.68
N GLY A 779 -13.20 -24.11 11.42
CA GLY A 779 -14.10 -23.04 10.97
C GLY A 779 -13.44 -21.69 10.70
N LEU A 780 -12.21 -21.46 11.15
CA LEU A 780 -11.51 -20.17 11.01
C LEU A 780 -10.17 -20.35 10.30
N ILE A 781 -9.73 -19.34 9.54
CA ILE A 781 -8.43 -19.33 8.85
C ILE A 781 -7.47 -18.45 9.66
N LEU A 782 -6.30 -18.98 10.03
CA LEU A 782 -5.25 -18.23 10.73
C LEU A 782 -4.88 -16.95 9.99
N TYR A 783 -4.68 -15.88 10.76
CA TYR A 783 -4.33 -14.54 10.30
C TYR A 783 -5.32 -13.89 9.35
N ASN A 784 -6.54 -14.43 9.24
CA ASN A 784 -7.65 -13.75 8.57
C ASN A 784 -8.43 -12.88 9.58
N LYS A 785 -9.05 -11.80 9.08
CA LYS A 785 -9.85 -10.89 9.90
C LYS A 785 -11.29 -11.37 10.05
N TYR A 786 -11.83 -11.23 11.26
CA TYR A 786 -13.20 -11.57 11.58
C TYR A 786 -13.83 -10.49 12.47
N SER A 787 -15.08 -10.13 12.17
CA SER A 787 -15.88 -9.35 13.10
C SER A 787 -16.35 -10.24 14.26
N ARG A 788 -16.74 -9.62 15.39
CA ARG A 788 -17.35 -10.36 16.51
C ARG A 788 -18.59 -11.16 16.07
N LYS A 789 -19.34 -10.62 15.11
CA LYS A 789 -20.54 -11.25 14.55
C LYS A 789 -20.18 -12.49 13.73
N ASP A 790 -19.16 -12.40 12.87
CA ASP A 790 -18.66 -13.54 12.11
C ASP A 790 -18.21 -14.66 13.04
N VAL A 791 -17.48 -14.33 14.12
CA VAL A 791 -17.02 -15.34 15.09
C VAL A 791 -18.20 -16.03 15.78
N CYS A 792 -19.23 -15.29 16.20
CA CYS A 792 -20.43 -15.88 16.78
C CYS A 792 -21.12 -16.85 15.80
N ARG A 793 -21.22 -16.46 14.51
CA ARG A 793 -21.80 -17.29 13.44
C ARG A 793 -20.95 -18.55 13.22
N LEU A 794 -19.63 -18.39 13.11
CA LEU A 794 -18.66 -19.46 12.84
C LEU A 794 -18.55 -20.48 13.98
N LEU A 795 -18.77 -20.05 15.22
CA LEU A 795 -18.84 -20.92 16.40
C LEU A 795 -20.22 -21.58 16.59
N ASN A 796 -21.11 -21.51 15.60
CA ASN A 796 -22.45 -22.10 15.62
C ASN A 796 -23.34 -21.60 16.78
N TRP A 797 -23.22 -20.33 17.18
CA TRP A 797 -24.10 -19.78 18.20
C TRP A 797 -25.48 -19.47 17.61
N GLU A 798 -26.55 -19.90 18.29
CA GLU A 798 -27.95 -19.75 17.83
C GLU A 798 -28.39 -18.31 17.46
N LYS A 799 -27.77 -17.28 18.04
CA LYS A 799 -28.19 -15.87 17.87
C LYS A 799 -26.99 -14.94 17.87
N ASP A 800 -27.12 -13.85 17.11
CA ASP A 800 -26.18 -12.74 17.18
C ASP A 800 -26.24 -12.07 18.56
N ILE A 801 -25.14 -12.20 19.29
CA ILE A 801 -24.91 -11.55 20.60
C ILE A 801 -23.60 -10.74 20.59
N SER A 802 -23.09 -10.40 19.39
CA SER A 802 -21.82 -9.71 19.18
C SER A 802 -21.67 -8.42 20.00
N SER A 803 -22.76 -7.67 20.19
CA SER A 803 -22.82 -6.45 21.01
C SER A 803 -22.49 -6.68 22.49
N THR A 804 -22.58 -7.91 22.96
CA THR A 804 -22.38 -8.29 24.38
C THR A 804 -21.14 -9.15 24.61
N VAL A 805 -20.33 -9.37 23.57
CA VAL A 805 -19.06 -10.11 23.66
C VAL A 805 -17.98 -9.25 24.29
N TYR A 806 -17.94 -7.94 24.02
CA TYR A 806 -16.92 -7.01 24.49
C TYR A 806 -15.49 -7.54 24.23
N GLY A 807 -14.71 -7.83 25.28
CA GLY A 807 -13.38 -8.45 25.20
C GLY A 807 -13.42 -9.98 25.17
N TYR A 808 -14.37 -10.64 25.82
CA TYR A 808 -14.53 -12.10 25.75
C TYR A 808 -15.90 -12.55 26.28
N ARG A 809 -16.34 -13.72 25.82
CA ARG A 809 -17.53 -14.40 26.33
C ARG A 809 -17.47 -15.89 26.10
N THR A 810 -17.67 -16.69 27.14
CA THR A 810 -17.79 -18.15 27.00
C THR A 810 -19.24 -18.55 26.69
N LYS A 811 -19.43 -19.37 25.66
CA LYS A 811 -20.72 -20.02 25.36
C LYS A 811 -20.47 -21.38 24.69
N SER A 812 -21.25 -22.39 25.06
CA SER A 812 -21.15 -23.75 24.51
C SER A 812 -19.74 -24.34 24.59
N GLY A 813 -18.97 -23.98 25.63
CA GLY A 813 -17.59 -24.46 25.82
C GLY A 813 -16.54 -23.84 24.91
N SER A 814 -16.86 -22.74 24.20
CA SER A 814 -15.89 -21.96 23.43
C SER A 814 -15.80 -20.53 23.95
N THR A 815 -14.59 -19.97 23.96
CA THR A 815 -14.28 -18.61 24.46
C THR A 815 -13.45 -17.83 23.44
N PRO A 816 -14.06 -17.01 22.57
CA PRO A 816 -13.32 -16.03 21.79
C PRO A 816 -12.89 -14.84 22.66
N CYS A 817 -11.61 -14.50 22.60
CA CYS A 817 -10.96 -13.37 23.25
C CYS A 817 -10.53 -12.33 22.20
N PHE A 818 -11.05 -11.11 22.30
CA PHE A 818 -10.79 -9.99 21.40
C PHE A 818 -9.92 -8.94 22.09
N VAL A 819 -8.80 -8.59 21.46
CA VAL A 819 -7.81 -7.66 22.00
C VAL A 819 -7.52 -6.55 20.99
N THR A 820 -7.58 -5.30 21.45
CA THR A 820 -6.94 -4.17 20.77
C THR A 820 -5.56 -3.97 21.41
N TYR A 821 -4.49 -4.12 20.63
CA TYR A 821 -3.12 -4.17 21.13
C TYR A 821 -2.63 -2.80 21.64
N HIS A 822 -2.60 -1.79 20.76
CA HIS A 822 -2.37 -0.40 21.14
C HIS A 822 -3.71 0.30 21.33
N LYS A 823 -3.98 0.67 22.58
CA LYS A 823 -5.20 1.40 22.97
C LYS A 823 -4.92 2.90 22.84
N SER A 824 -5.88 3.66 22.32
CA SER A 824 -5.75 5.11 22.23
C SER A 824 -5.60 5.74 23.63
N ASP A 825 -4.92 6.89 23.70
CA ASP A 825 -4.73 7.61 24.97
C ASP A 825 -6.08 8.09 25.56
N GLU A 826 -7.09 8.28 24.69
CA GLU A 826 -8.45 8.74 25.01
C GLU A 826 -9.38 7.67 25.60
N ILE A 827 -8.97 6.39 25.63
CA ILE A 827 -9.76 5.30 26.21
C ILE A 827 -9.85 5.40 27.74
N GLU A 828 -11.02 5.08 28.32
CA GLU A 828 -11.22 4.99 29.77
C GLU A 828 -10.19 4.06 30.43
N SER A 829 -9.62 4.50 31.56
CA SER A 829 -8.62 3.72 32.32
C SER A 829 -9.12 2.35 32.79
N THR A 830 -10.45 2.15 32.81
CA THR A 830 -11.17 0.93 33.20
C THR A 830 -11.08 -0.22 32.19
N ILE A 831 -10.63 0.06 30.96
CA ILE A 831 -10.48 -0.92 29.85
C ILE A 831 -9.06 -0.95 29.24
N LYS A 832 -8.10 -0.21 29.83
CA LYS A 832 -6.66 -0.28 29.50
C LYS A 832 -5.98 -1.50 30.14
N TYR A 833 -6.38 -2.69 29.70
CA TYR A 833 -5.74 -3.97 30.06
C TYR A 833 -4.30 -4.09 29.51
N ASN A 834 -3.40 -4.78 30.23
CA ASN A 834 -2.00 -5.06 29.86
C ASN A 834 -1.85 -6.28 28.94
N ASP A 835 -2.58 -6.29 27.82
CA ASP A 835 -2.50 -7.35 26.83
C ASP A 835 -1.25 -7.15 25.96
N HIS A 836 -0.34 -8.13 25.89
CA HIS A 836 0.87 -8.03 25.07
C HIS A 836 1.42 -9.39 24.67
N PHE A 837 2.17 -9.43 23.57
CA PHE A 837 2.95 -10.62 23.24
C PHE A 837 4.20 -10.67 24.13
N ILE A 838 4.43 -11.81 24.80
CA ILE A 838 5.70 -12.08 25.49
C ILE A 838 6.74 -12.55 24.47
N ASN A 839 6.30 -13.38 23.52
CA ASN A 839 7.05 -13.87 22.38
C ASN A 839 6.04 -14.36 21.31
N PRO A 840 6.46 -14.76 20.09
CA PRO A 840 5.54 -15.20 19.04
C PRO A 840 4.63 -16.38 19.40
N SER A 841 4.90 -17.14 20.45
CA SER A 841 4.12 -18.30 20.89
C SER A 841 3.39 -18.11 22.22
N THR A 842 3.64 -17.02 22.94
CA THR A 842 3.05 -16.77 24.26
C THR A 842 2.48 -15.36 24.35
N PHE A 843 1.20 -15.28 24.70
CA PHE A 843 0.45 -14.02 24.82
C PHE A 843 0.01 -13.79 26.26
N ALA A 844 0.30 -12.62 26.82
CA ALA A 844 -0.22 -12.19 28.11
C ALA A 844 -1.60 -11.57 27.90
N TRP A 845 -2.61 -12.12 28.58
CA TRP A 845 -3.99 -11.68 28.47
C TRP A 845 -4.56 -11.32 29.83
N GLU A 846 -5.33 -10.24 29.89
CA GLU A 846 -6.00 -9.81 31.11
C GLU A 846 -7.52 -9.89 30.99
N SER A 847 -8.16 -10.32 32.07
CA SER A 847 -9.61 -10.32 32.15
C SER A 847 -10.20 -8.91 32.23
N ARG A 848 -11.52 -8.82 32.01
CA ARG A 848 -12.30 -7.61 32.29
C ARG A 848 -12.11 -7.13 33.73
N SER A 849 -12.27 -5.82 33.94
CA SER A 849 -12.12 -5.19 35.24
C SER A 849 -13.18 -5.69 36.22
N ASN A 850 -12.84 -5.65 37.51
CA ASN A 850 -13.67 -6.14 38.61
C ASN A 850 -14.00 -7.64 38.48
N ARG A 851 -12.97 -8.45 38.19
CA ARG A 851 -13.05 -9.91 38.12
C ARG A 851 -12.03 -10.56 39.04
N ARG A 852 -12.44 -11.66 39.65
CA ARG A 852 -11.59 -12.49 40.52
C ARG A 852 -11.51 -13.90 39.97
N ILE A 853 -10.50 -14.65 40.38
CA ILE A 853 -10.35 -16.07 40.00
C ILE A 853 -11.63 -16.87 40.33
N GLN A 854 -12.34 -16.53 41.40
CA GLN A 854 -13.58 -17.21 41.80
C GLN A 854 -14.82 -16.78 41.00
N SER A 855 -14.75 -15.71 40.20
CA SER A 855 -15.86 -15.24 39.38
C SER A 855 -16.30 -16.32 38.40
N ASN A 856 -17.62 -16.55 38.27
CA ASN A 856 -18.16 -17.58 37.36
C ASN A 856 -17.66 -17.41 35.93
N GLU A 857 -17.62 -16.18 35.44
CA GLU A 857 -17.10 -15.86 34.11
C GLU A 857 -15.64 -16.32 33.90
N ILE A 858 -14.79 -16.23 34.93
CA ILE A 858 -13.39 -16.68 34.89
C ILE A 858 -13.31 -18.20 34.95
N LYS A 859 -14.13 -18.84 35.80
CA LYS A 859 -14.25 -20.30 35.82
C LYS A 859 -14.70 -20.84 34.46
N ASP A 860 -15.59 -20.14 33.77
CA ASP A 860 -16.06 -20.51 32.44
C ASP A 860 -14.93 -20.41 31.40
N VAL A 861 -14.03 -19.42 31.51
CA VAL A 861 -12.82 -19.35 30.66
C VAL A 861 -11.87 -20.51 30.95
N ILE A 862 -11.59 -20.79 32.23
CA ILE A 862 -10.68 -21.86 32.65
C ILE A 862 -11.18 -23.23 32.21
N ASN A 863 -12.50 -23.48 32.30
CA ASN A 863 -13.13 -24.73 31.91
C ASN A 863 -13.53 -24.77 30.41
N SER A 864 -13.17 -23.75 29.64
CA SER A 864 -13.49 -23.70 28.22
C SER A 864 -12.75 -24.80 27.47
N LYS A 865 -13.45 -25.48 26.55
CA LYS A 865 -12.86 -26.54 25.73
C LYS A 865 -11.99 -25.96 24.61
N ARG A 866 -12.29 -24.73 24.19
CA ARG A 866 -11.61 -24.04 23.08
C ARG A 866 -11.54 -22.54 23.38
N ILE A 867 -10.33 -22.02 23.51
CA ILE A 867 -10.09 -20.57 23.66
C ILE A 867 -9.48 -20.07 22.35
N LEU A 868 -10.02 -18.99 21.81
CA LEU A 868 -9.60 -18.43 20.52
C LEU A 868 -9.09 -17.01 20.73
N LEU A 869 -7.92 -16.68 20.18
CA LEU A 869 -7.34 -15.35 20.29
C LEU A 869 -7.55 -14.53 19.02
N PHE A 870 -8.11 -13.33 19.16
CA PHE A 870 -8.32 -12.37 18.10
C PHE A 870 -7.68 -11.04 18.47
N VAL A 871 -6.80 -10.50 17.62
CA VAL A 871 -6.04 -9.28 17.91
C VAL A 871 -6.15 -8.29 16.75
N LYS A 872 -6.31 -6.99 17.06
CA LYS A 872 -6.10 -5.89 16.11
C LYS A 872 -5.06 -4.92 16.66
N LYS A 873 -4.28 -4.27 15.80
CA LYS A 873 -3.20 -3.35 16.24
C LYS A 873 -3.78 -2.17 16.99
N GLU A 874 -4.76 -1.49 16.41
CA GLU A 874 -5.37 -0.29 17.00
C GLU A 874 -6.84 -0.11 16.59
N ASP A 875 -7.52 0.88 17.19
CA ASP A 875 -8.93 1.12 16.92
C ASP A 875 -9.21 1.70 15.52
N GLY A 876 -8.25 2.39 14.92
CA GLY A 876 -8.34 2.92 13.56
C GLY A 876 -8.46 1.86 12.45
N GLU A 877 -8.12 0.60 12.74
CA GLU A 877 -8.20 -0.50 11.77
C GLU A 877 -9.62 -1.02 11.48
N GLY A 878 -10.63 -0.51 12.18
CA GLY A 878 -12.03 -0.93 12.04
C GLY A 878 -12.50 -1.93 13.11
N THR A 879 -13.55 -2.69 12.76
CA THR A 879 -14.27 -3.57 13.70
C THR A 879 -13.74 -4.99 13.77
N ASP A 880 -12.87 -5.37 12.83
CA ASP A 880 -12.46 -6.74 12.61
C ASP A 880 -11.10 -7.02 13.22
N PHE A 881 -10.90 -8.27 13.65
CA PHE A 881 -9.72 -8.70 14.38
C PHE A 881 -9.07 -9.89 13.67
N TYR A 882 -7.73 -9.91 13.62
CA TYR A 882 -6.98 -11.05 13.10
C TYR A 882 -7.11 -12.24 14.05
N TYR A 883 -7.48 -13.40 13.52
CA TYR A 883 -7.47 -14.65 14.27
C TYR A 883 -6.04 -15.17 14.42
N MET A 884 -5.54 -15.24 15.66
CA MET A 884 -4.17 -15.70 15.96
C MET A 884 -4.07 -17.21 16.17
N GLY A 885 -5.20 -17.89 16.25
CA GLY A 885 -5.26 -19.32 16.50
C GLY A 885 -5.95 -19.67 17.81
N ASP A 886 -6.07 -20.98 18.01
CA ASP A 886 -6.50 -21.54 19.28
C ASP A 886 -5.36 -21.47 20.29
N VAL A 887 -5.72 -21.24 21.56
CA VAL A 887 -4.77 -21.09 22.64
C VAL A 887 -5.09 -22.00 23.82
N SER A 888 -4.05 -22.36 24.54
CA SER A 888 -4.15 -23.09 25.81
C SER A 888 -3.65 -22.22 26.96
N ILE A 889 -4.17 -22.44 28.16
CA ILE A 889 -3.70 -21.72 29.35
C ILE A 889 -2.39 -22.38 29.81
N VAL A 890 -1.32 -21.60 29.94
CA VAL A 890 -0.06 -22.11 30.49
C VAL A 890 -0.30 -22.57 31.93
N PRO A 891 0.12 -23.79 32.32
CA PRO A 891 -0.03 -24.29 33.68
C PRO A 891 0.52 -23.30 34.71
N ASP A 892 -0.20 -23.12 35.82
CA ASP A 892 0.18 -22.25 36.94
C ASP A 892 0.40 -20.76 36.58
N SER A 893 -0.10 -20.30 35.42
CA SER A 893 0.04 -18.92 34.95
C SER A 893 -1.09 -17.97 35.35
N ILE A 894 -2.14 -18.49 36.00
CA ILE A 894 -3.32 -17.71 36.37
C ILE A 894 -3.03 -16.94 37.65
N GLU A 895 -2.93 -15.63 37.56
CA GLU A 895 -2.57 -14.76 38.68
C GLU A 895 -3.66 -13.72 38.95
N GLN A 896 -4.03 -13.55 40.22
CA GLN A 896 -4.90 -12.45 40.63
C GLN A 896 -4.05 -11.18 40.72
N SER A 897 -4.49 -10.14 40.03
CA SER A 897 -3.79 -8.86 39.97
C SER A 897 -4.78 -7.69 40.08
N TYR A 898 -4.26 -6.47 39.99
CA TYR A 898 -5.00 -5.23 40.03
C TYR A 898 -4.54 -4.31 38.88
N MET A 899 -5.49 -3.64 38.25
CA MET A 899 -5.18 -2.65 37.22
C MET A 899 -4.36 -1.49 37.80
N GLN A 900 -3.26 -1.13 37.13
CA GLN A 900 -2.36 -0.06 37.56
C GLN A 900 -3.07 1.31 37.70
N ASN A 901 -4.08 1.60 36.86
CA ASN A 901 -4.73 2.91 36.83
C ASN A 901 -6.00 3.02 37.69
N THR A 902 -6.69 1.91 37.96
CA THR A 902 -8.03 1.92 38.61
C THR A 902 -8.08 1.08 39.87
N ASN A 903 -7.00 0.37 40.22
CA ASN A 903 -6.91 -0.58 41.33
C ASN A 903 -8.07 -1.59 41.39
N SER A 904 -8.68 -1.88 40.24
CA SER A 904 -9.77 -2.85 40.12
C SER A 904 -9.19 -4.25 39.95
N PRO A 905 -9.77 -5.29 40.60
CA PRO A 905 -9.23 -6.64 40.50
C PRO A 905 -9.40 -7.18 39.07
N VAL A 906 -8.33 -7.78 38.55
CA VAL A 906 -8.25 -8.44 37.24
C VAL A 906 -7.53 -9.77 37.38
N VAL A 907 -7.72 -10.68 36.43
CA VAL A 907 -7.04 -11.97 36.39
C VAL A 907 -6.14 -12.00 35.17
N HIS A 908 -4.86 -12.28 35.38
CA HIS A 908 -3.86 -12.41 34.32
C HIS A 908 -3.78 -13.87 33.90
N PHE A 909 -3.65 -14.08 32.60
CA PHE A 909 -3.44 -15.37 31.99
C PHE A 909 -2.21 -15.30 31.09
N LYS A 910 -1.48 -16.39 30.99
CA LYS A 910 -0.55 -16.61 29.87
C LYS A 910 -1.16 -17.65 28.95
N PHE A 911 -1.42 -17.24 27.72
CA PHE A 911 -1.90 -18.10 26.66
C PHE A 911 -0.72 -18.61 25.85
N GLN A 912 -0.66 -19.93 25.67
CA GLN A 912 0.24 -20.60 24.76
C GLN A 912 -0.50 -20.84 23.44
N LEU A 913 -0.03 -20.23 22.37
CA LEU A 913 -0.56 -20.46 21.03
C LEU A 913 -0.15 -21.86 20.55
N GLU A 914 -1.07 -22.56 19.85
CA GLU A 914 -0.78 -23.85 19.22
C GLU A 914 0.35 -23.76 18.18
N GLN A 915 0.42 -22.64 17.49
CA GLN A 915 1.45 -22.34 16.50
C GLN A 915 1.98 -20.92 16.76
N PRO A 916 3.30 -20.69 16.62
CA PRO A 916 3.86 -19.35 16.68
C PRO A 916 3.20 -18.43 15.64
N VAL A 917 2.94 -17.17 16.01
CA VAL A 917 2.51 -16.14 15.05
C VAL A 917 3.61 -15.93 14.02
N VAL A 918 3.25 -15.92 12.74
CA VAL A 918 4.20 -15.63 11.65
C VAL A 918 4.82 -14.23 11.83
N ASP A 919 6.12 -14.11 11.58
CA ASP A 919 6.90 -12.90 11.86
C ASP A 919 6.29 -11.63 11.24
N SER A 920 5.71 -11.73 10.04
CA SER A 920 5.07 -10.59 9.39
C SER A 920 3.93 -10.02 10.22
N ILE A 921 3.03 -10.87 10.70
CA ILE A 921 1.89 -10.46 11.54
C ILE A 921 2.35 -10.06 12.93
N TYR A 922 3.32 -10.79 13.50
CA TYR A 922 3.87 -10.48 14.82
C TYR A 922 4.52 -9.09 14.84
N ASN A 923 5.42 -8.81 13.89
CA ASN A 923 6.10 -7.52 13.79
C ASN A 923 5.09 -6.40 13.54
N TYR A 924 4.12 -6.62 12.64
CA TYR A 924 3.07 -5.63 12.38
C TYR A 924 2.31 -5.22 13.64
N ILE A 925 1.91 -6.19 14.47
CA ILE A 925 1.12 -5.93 15.69
C ILE A 925 1.96 -5.34 16.81
N THR A 926 3.22 -5.75 16.94
CA THR A 926 4.08 -5.38 18.08
C THR A 926 4.87 -4.09 17.89
N THR A 927 4.85 -3.48 16.70
CA THR A 927 5.58 -2.23 16.42
C THR A 927 4.91 -1.03 17.11
N ASP A 928 5.55 -0.49 18.16
CA ASP A 928 5.06 0.63 18.99
C ASP A 928 5.28 2.03 18.36
N LYS A 929 4.25 2.89 18.43
CA LYS A 929 4.30 4.31 17.96
C LYS A 929 5.14 5.26 18.83
N LYS A 930 5.36 4.96 20.11
CA LYS A 930 5.84 5.96 21.10
C LYS A 930 7.34 5.95 21.40
N LEU A 931 8.06 4.87 21.12
CA LEU A 931 9.45 4.72 21.57
C LEU A 931 10.52 5.29 20.63
N LYS A 932 10.17 5.69 19.40
CA LYS A 932 11.20 6.02 18.38
C LYS A 932 11.35 7.49 17.99
N LEU A 933 10.33 8.33 18.22
CA LEU A 933 10.43 9.78 18.00
C LEU A 933 11.37 10.48 18.99
N SER A 934 11.69 9.84 20.12
CA SER A 934 12.59 10.40 21.15
C SER A 934 14.06 9.98 21.01
N GLU A 935 14.36 8.85 20.36
CA GLU A 935 15.73 8.28 20.35
C GLU A 935 16.62 8.88 19.24
N GLU A 936 16.07 9.29 18.09
CA GLU A 936 16.84 9.91 17.00
C GLU A 936 17.14 11.41 17.21
N ASN A 937 16.54 12.05 18.22
CA ASN A 937 16.77 13.47 18.56
C ASN A 937 18.12 13.74 19.25
N SER A 938 19.02 12.75 19.36
CA SER A 938 20.20 12.83 20.22
C SER A 938 21.57 12.91 19.51
N ILE A 939 21.64 13.10 18.19
CA ILE A 939 22.94 13.19 17.49
C ILE A 939 22.98 14.35 16.49
N VAL A 940 23.09 15.59 17.00
CA VAL A 940 23.87 16.68 16.40
C VAL A 940 24.33 17.61 17.53
N GLU A 941 25.38 17.25 18.27
CA GLU A 941 26.12 18.24 19.05
C GLU A 941 27.09 18.96 18.11
N THR A 942 26.77 20.22 17.78
CA THR A 942 27.77 21.17 17.29
C THR A 942 27.91 22.25 18.35
N GLU A 943 29.15 22.45 18.79
CA GLU A 943 29.57 23.38 19.83
C GLU A 943 28.95 24.78 19.64
N ALA A 944 28.10 25.18 20.59
CA ALA A 944 27.68 26.56 20.75
C ALA A 944 27.84 26.98 22.21
N VAL A 945 28.70 27.99 22.36
CA VAL A 945 29.04 28.81 23.52
C VAL A 945 27.92 28.91 24.58
N VAL A 946 28.31 28.58 25.82
CA VAL A 946 27.57 28.83 27.06
C VAL A 946 27.21 30.31 27.18
N LEU A 947 25.91 30.62 27.19
CA LEU A 947 25.36 31.80 27.83
C LEU A 947 24.31 31.32 28.82
N ASP A 948 24.59 31.60 30.10
CA ASP A 948 23.64 31.54 31.21
C ASP A 948 22.35 32.28 30.83
N ASP A 949 21.19 31.65 31.04
CA ASP A 949 20.02 32.29 31.65
C ASP A 949 18.93 31.24 31.94
N GLU A 950 19.03 30.59 33.12
CA GLU A 950 17.86 30.07 33.81
C GLU A 950 17.11 31.24 34.49
N LYS A 951 15.94 31.62 33.97
CA LYS A 951 14.75 32.11 34.71
C LYS A 951 13.66 32.65 33.76
N ASP A 952 12.59 31.87 33.56
CA ASP A 952 11.17 32.30 33.55
C ASP A 952 10.30 31.32 32.75
N SER A 953 9.70 30.32 33.42
CA SER A 953 8.53 29.61 32.88
C SER A 953 7.28 30.13 33.58
N LYS A 954 6.72 31.24 33.09
CA LYS A 954 5.39 31.72 33.51
C LYS A 954 4.29 30.79 32.97
N ASN A 955 3.21 30.62 33.73
CA ASN A 955 2.00 29.86 33.38
C ASN A 955 1.34 30.44 32.11
N LYS A 956 1.68 29.91 30.93
CA LYS A 956 1.06 30.33 29.66
C LYS A 956 -0.13 29.44 29.30
N ILE A 957 -1.23 30.03 28.83
CA ILE A 957 -2.44 29.33 28.37
C ILE A 957 -2.79 29.72 26.93
N PRO A 958 -3.38 28.82 26.12
CA PRO A 958 -3.81 29.13 24.76
C PRO A 958 -5.04 30.05 24.76
N LEU A 959 -4.92 31.20 24.08
CA LEU A 959 -6.00 32.08 23.68
C LEU A 959 -6.33 31.80 22.21
N TYR A 960 -7.46 31.13 21.97
CA TYR A 960 -7.90 30.83 20.62
C TYR A 960 -8.47 32.07 19.91
N ASN A 961 -8.20 32.18 18.61
CA ASN A 961 -8.57 33.34 17.81
C ASN A 961 -10.05 33.39 17.40
N PHE A 962 -10.87 32.42 17.81
CA PHE A 962 -12.34 32.46 17.63
C PHE A 962 -13.05 33.18 18.78
N TYR A 963 -14.31 33.58 18.53
CA TYR A 963 -15.19 34.12 19.57
C TYR A 963 -16.47 33.30 19.75
N ALA A 964 -17.03 33.32 20.96
CA ALA A 964 -18.33 32.72 21.26
C ALA A 964 -19.40 33.80 21.40
N ALA A 965 -20.55 33.57 20.75
CA ALA A 965 -21.67 34.49 20.84
C ALA A 965 -22.41 34.31 22.18
N ALA A 966 -22.52 35.37 22.97
CA ALA A 966 -23.48 35.49 24.05
C ALA A 966 -24.87 35.82 23.47
N GLY A 967 -25.35 35.03 22.52
CA GLY A 967 -26.62 35.15 21.80
C GLY A 967 -27.12 33.76 21.39
N THR A 968 -27.45 33.55 20.12
CA THR A 968 -27.54 32.19 19.54
C THR A 968 -26.12 31.63 19.35
N PHE A 969 -25.80 31.00 18.23
CA PHE A 969 -24.44 30.61 17.89
C PHE A 969 -23.74 31.74 17.11
N SER A 970 -22.41 31.80 17.19
CA SER A 970 -21.60 32.68 16.34
C SER A 970 -21.79 32.38 14.86
N GLU A 971 -21.24 33.22 13.99
CA GLU A 971 -20.99 32.81 12.61
C GLU A 971 -20.01 31.61 12.58
N MET A 972 -20.01 30.87 11.48
CA MET A 972 -19.11 29.74 11.27
C MET A 972 -17.66 30.24 11.18
N GLN A 973 -16.80 29.71 12.04
CA GLN A 973 -15.38 30.09 12.14
C GLN A 973 -14.50 28.86 11.87
N SER A 974 -13.50 29.00 10.98
CA SER A 974 -12.53 27.96 10.60
C SER A 974 -11.22 28.02 11.40
N GLU A 975 -10.95 29.11 12.10
CA GLU A 975 -9.67 29.36 12.79
C GLU A 975 -9.59 28.63 14.14
N LYS A 976 -8.66 27.68 14.26
CA LYS A 976 -8.26 27.04 15.54
C LYS A 976 -6.84 27.42 15.98
N ASP A 977 -6.27 28.44 15.34
CA ASP A 977 -5.00 29.02 15.76
C ASP A 977 -5.15 29.69 17.13
N PHE A 978 -4.08 29.68 17.93
CA PHE A 978 -4.06 30.29 19.24
C PHE A 978 -2.75 31.03 19.48
N THR A 979 -2.82 32.05 20.34
CA THR A 979 -1.65 32.71 20.91
C THR A 979 -1.52 32.34 22.38
N LEU A 980 -0.30 32.33 22.93
CA LEU A 980 -0.09 32.03 24.35
C LEU A 980 -0.15 33.32 25.18
N ILE A 981 -1.08 33.38 26.14
CA ILE A 981 -1.21 34.50 27.09
C ILE A 981 -0.83 34.07 28.51
N GLU A 982 -0.44 35.01 29.37
CA GLU A 982 -0.20 34.73 30.79
C GLU A 982 -1.51 34.38 31.51
N GLY A 983 -1.56 33.21 32.14
CA GLY A 983 -2.69 32.72 32.92
C GLY A 983 -2.59 33.10 34.41
N PRO A 984 -3.71 33.07 35.17
CA PRO A 984 -3.71 33.36 36.60
C PRO A 984 -2.72 32.48 37.41
N GLU A 985 -2.06 33.07 38.41
CA GLU A 985 -1.02 32.41 39.24
C GLU A 985 -1.50 31.13 39.94
N ASN A 986 -2.82 30.97 40.15
CA ASN A 986 -3.43 29.84 40.86
C ASN A 986 -3.78 28.62 39.98
N ILE A 987 -3.30 28.56 38.72
CA ILE A 987 -3.56 27.44 37.81
C ILE A 987 -2.34 26.51 37.76
N ASN A 988 -2.54 25.23 38.11
CA ASN A 988 -1.49 24.20 38.12
C ASN A 988 -1.17 23.70 36.69
N LYS A 989 0.09 23.31 36.44
CA LYS A 989 0.77 22.98 35.16
C LYS A 989 0.12 21.95 34.18
N ASN A 990 -1.13 21.52 34.37
CA ASN A 990 -1.81 20.64 33.42
C ASN A 990 -2.61 21.49 32.41
N ASN A 991 -2.37 21.28 31.11
CA ASN A 991 -2.91 21.99 29.92
C ASN A 991 -4.46 21.95 29.73
N ASN A 992 -5.26 21.89 30.80
CA ASN A 992 -6.72 21.74 30.74
C ASN A 992 -7.46 23.09 30.73
N TYR A 993 -6.77 24.19 30.44
CA TYR A 993 -7.35 25.54 30.41
C TYR A 993 -7.08 26.22 29.09
N PHE A 994 -8.06 26.96 28.58
CA PHE A 994 -7.94 27.79 27.39
C PHE A 994 -8.80 29.04 27.52
N ALA A 995 -8.54 30.04 26.71
CA ALA A 995 -9.31 31.28 26.67
C ALA A 995 -9.88 31.54 25.27
N CYS A 996 -11.02 32.21 25.21
CA CYS A 996 -11.57 32.77 23.98
C CYS A 996 -12.36 34.05 24.29
N LYS A 997 -12.62 34.86 23.27
CA LYS A 997 -13.38 36.11 23.41
C LYS A 997 -14.89 35.84 23.40
N ILE A 998 -15.65 36.58 24.21
CA ILE A 998 -17.12 36.52 24.25
C ILE A 998 -17.71 37.80 23.67
N VAL A 999 -18.67 37.66 22.75
CA VAL A 999 -19.31 38.80 22.06
C VAL A 999 -20.83 38.71 22.18
N GLY A 1000 -21.46 39.79 22.60
CA GLY A 1000 -22.92 39.91 22.79
C GLY A 1000 -23.32 40.10 24.26
N ASP A 1001 -24.59 40.48 24.47
CA ASP A 1001 -25.08 40.93 25.78
C ASP A 1001 -25.98 39.92 26.52
N SER A 1002 -26.27 38.74 25.95
CA SER A 1002 -27.20 37.78 26.61
C SER A 1002 -26.62 37.15 27.89
N MET A 1003 -25.38 37.45 28.27
CA MET A 1003 -24.72 36.95 29.49
C MET A 1003 -24.24 38.10 30.39
N ASN A 1004 -24.65 39.35 30.12
CA ASN A 1004 -24.11 40.55 30.74
C ASN A 1004 -24.30 40.69 32.26
N ARG A 1005 -25.12 39.85 32.92
CA ARG A 1005 -25.15 39.77 34.39
C ARG A 1005 -23.89 39.15 34.99
N VAL A 1006 -23.15 38.35 34.21
CA VAL A 1006 -21.96 37.61 34.67
C VAL A 1006 -20.75 37.87 33.77
N ILE A 1007 -20.95 38.02 32.46
CA ILE A 1007 -19.90 38.19 31.46
C ILE A 1007 -20.23 39.43 30.60
N PRO A 1008 -19.54 40.56 30.81
CA PRO A 1008 -19.67 41.74 29.96
C PRO A 1008 -19.26 41.44 28.51
N ASN A 1009 -19.92 42.08 27.55
CA ASN A 1009 -19.59 41.98 26.13
C ASN A 1009 -18.12 42.37 25.87
N GLY A 1010 -17.41 41.56 25.08
CA GLY A 1010 -16.01 41.79 24.71
C GLY A 1010 -14.99 41.16 25.66
N SER A 1011 -15.42 40.50 26.74
CA SER A 1011 -14.54 39.86 27.72
C SER A 1011 -13.75 38.69 27.13
N ILE A 1012 -12.49 38.53 27.54
CA ILE A 1012 -11.75 37.28 27.35
C ILE A 1012 -12.06 36.37 28.55
N CYS A 1013 -12.63 35.21 28.27
CA CYS A 1013 -13.07 34.29 29.30
C CYS A 1013 -12.16 33.06 29.34
N LEU A 1014 -11.79 32.67 30.55
CA LEU A 1014 -11.05 31.45 30.84
C LEU A 1014 -12.02 30.28 30.98
N PHE A 1015 -11.73 29.19 30.27
CA PHE A 1015 -12.47 27.95 30.30
C PHE A 1015 -11.58 26.81 30.77
N LYS A 1016 -12.19 25.87 31.47
CA LYS A 1016 -11.61 24.56 31.74
C LYS A 1016 -12.19 23.56 30.73
N THR A 1017 -11.34 22.77 30.09
CA THR A 1017 -11.76 21.72 29.14
C THR A 1017 -12.74 20.76 29.82
N ASP A 1018 -13.84 20.46 29.13
CA ASP A 1018 -14.90 19.61 29.66
C ASP A 1018 -14.39 18.17 29.91
N SER A 1019 -14.33 17.79 31.19
CA SER A 1019 -13.88 16.47 31.65
C SER A 1019 -15.04 15.52 32.03
N GLY A 1020 -16.30 15.91 31.74
CA GLY A 1020 -17.50 15.18 32.14
C GLY A 1020 -17.93 15.43 33.60
N GLY A 1021 -19.24 15.35 33.87
CA GLY A 1021 -19.85 15.61 35.19
C GLY A 1021 -21.25 16.26 35.11
N SER A 1022 -21.84 16.62 36.25
CA SER A 1022 -23.08 17.42 36.27
C SER A 1022 -22.81 18.86 35.87
N ARG A 1023 -23.50 19.32 34.82
CA ARG A 1023 -23.36 20.67 34.25
C ARG A 1023 -24.53 21.59 34.62
N ASN A 1024 -25.55 21.08 35.32
CA ASN A 1024 -26.75 21.83 35.66
C ASN A 1024 -26.41 23.04 36.55
N GLY A 1025 -26.74 24.24 36.08
CA GLY A 1025 -26.44 25.52 36.72
C GLY A 1025 -25.08 26.13 36.35
N LYS A 1026 -24.22 25.44 35.60
CA LYS A 1026 -22.91 25.96 35.18
C LYS A 1026 -23.02 26.78 33.89
N ILE A 1027 -22.13 27.76 33.72
CA ILE A 1027 -21.95 28.46 32.44
C ILE A 1027 -21.00 27.63 31.59
N VAL A 1028 -21.43 27.27 30.38
CA VAL A 1028 -20.70 26.37 29.48
C VAL A 1028 -20.53 26.99 28.10
N LEU A 1029 -19.41 26.66 27.46
CA LEU A 1029 -19.13 26.93 26.06
C LEU A 1029 -19.59 25.73 25.22
N VAL A 1030 -20.46 25.98 24.24
CA VAL A 1030 -21.07 24.96 23.39
C VAL A 1030 -20.67 25.22 21.93
N GLU A 1031 -20.12 24.19 21.30
CA GLU A 1031 -19.78 24.10 19.88
C GLU A 1031 -20.92 23.43 19.13
N ASN A 1032 -21.32 23.97 17.98
CA ASN A 1032 -22.23 23.32 17.03
C ASN A 1032 -21.55 23.17 15.68
N ARG A 1033 -21.52 21.93 15.16
CA ARG A 1033 -20.86 21.54 13.91
C ARG A 1033 -21.83 21.33 12.73
N ASN A 1034 -23.14 21.51 12.91
CA ASN A 1034 -24.15 21.03 11.97
C ASN A 1034 -24.99 22.15 11.35
N ILE A 1035 -24.33 23.05 10.60
CA ILE A 1035 -25.00 23.92 9.62
C ILE A 1035 -24.14 23.90 8.33
N GLN A 1036 -24.45 22.98 7.42
CA GLN A 1036 -24.11 22.98 5.98
C GLN A 1036 -22.66 22.82 5.47
N ASP A 1037 -21.62 22.62 6.28
CA ASP A 1037 -20.30 22.19 5.77
C ASP A 1037 -19.52 21.36 6.81
N GLN A 1038 -18.97 20.20 6.43
CA GLN A 1038 -18.28 19.26 7.35
C GLN A 1038 -16.76 19.47 7.40
N ASP A 1039 -16.22 20.40 6.62
CA ASP A 1039 -14.82 20.76 6.64
C ASP A 1039 -14.59 22.03 7.49
N PHE A 1040 -14.17 21.81 8.74
CA PHE A 1040 -13.52 22.76 9.66
C PHE A 1040 -14.30 23.96 10.24
N ASN A 1041 -15.53 24.24 9.81
CA ASN A 1041 -16.30 25.36 10.35
C ASN A 1041 -17.11 25.00 11.60
N SER A 1042 -16.96 25.77 12.69
CA SER A 1042 -17.70 25.57 13.94
C SER A 1042 -18.30 26.88 14.43
N ALA A 1043 -19.50 26.80 15.03
CA ALA A 1043 -20.19 27.92 15.63
C ALA A 1043 -20.25 27.76 17.16
N PHE A 1044 -19.96 28.82 17.91
CA PHE A 1044 -19.80 28.77 19.37
C PHE A 1044 -20.82 29.67 20.10
N THR A 1045 -21.37 29.18 21.20
CA THR A 1045 -22.23 29.95 22.11
C THR A 1045 -21.88 29.71 23.58
N ILE A 1046 -22.15 30.70 24.42
CA ILE A 1046 -21.99 30.60 25.87
C ILE A 1046 -23.30 30.88 26.59
N LYS A 1047 -23.71 29.95 27.48
CA LYS A 1047 -24.99 29.98 28.19
C LYS A 1047 -24.93 29.22 29.52
N THR A 1048 -25.89 29.48 30.40
CA THR A 1048 -26.08 28.67 31.61
C THR A 1048 -26.81 27.38 31.24
N TYR A 1049 -26.21 26.24 31.54
CA TYR A 1049 -26.73 24.92 31.21
C TYR A 1049 -27.78 24.46 32.23
N SER A 1050 -28.90 23.92 31.74
CA SER A 1050 -29.85 23.19 32.57
C SER A 1050 -30.37 21.94 31.87
N SER A 1051 -30.64 20.87 32.61
CA SER A 1051 -31.17 19.62 32.06
C SER A 1051 -32.50 19.25 32.71
N GLU A 1052 -33.50 18.90 31.92
CA GLU A 1052 -34.75 18.31 32.40
C GLU A 1052 -34.68 16.78 32.30
N LYS A 1053 -35.07 16.10 33.38
CA LYS A 1053 -35.06 14.63 33.50
C LYS A 1053 -36.47 14.15 33.79
N THR A 1054 -36.91 13.15 33.06
CA THR A 1054 -38.20 12.48 33.29
C THR A 1054 -37.93 11.12 33.90
N VAL A 1055 -38.51 10.88 35.07
CA VAL A 1055 -38.28 9.65 35.85
C VAL A 1055 -39.38 8.66 35.52
N SER A 1056 -39.02 7.50 34.99
CA SER A 1056 -39.90 6.37 34.73
C SER A 1056 -39.55 5.18 35.64
N ALA A 1057 -40.43 4.18 35.71
CA ALA A 1057 -40.21 2.98 36.51
C ALA A 1057 -39.00 2.12 36.05
N GLU A 1058 -38.48 2.34 34.84
CA GLU A 1058 -37.29 1.66 34.28
C GLU A 1058 -36.00 2.49 34.39
N GLY A 1059 -36.06 3.72 34.92
CA GLY A 1059 -34.91 4.62 35.07
C GLY A 1059 -35.23 6.08 34.73
N TRP A 1060 -34.20 6.94 34.78
CA TRP A 1060 -34.28 8.36 34.40
C TRP A 1060 -33.82 8.56 32.95
N LYS A 1061 -34.62 9.25 32.13
CA LYS A 1061 -34.27 9.66 30.76
C LYS A 1061 -34.08 11.19 30.72
N HIS A 1062 -33.09 11.68 29.97
CA HIS A 1062 -32.95 13.12 29.66
C HIS A 1062 -33.93 13.47 28.53
N ASP A 1063 -34.87 14.39 28.78
CA ASP A 1063 -35.86 14.78 27.77
C ASP A 1063 -35.43 16.03 26.99
N SER A 1064 -34.71 16.97 27.61
CA SER A 1064 -34.13 18.13 26.91
C SER A 1064 -33.02 18.83 27.71
N ILE A 1065 -32.15 19.54 26.99
CA ILE A 1065 -31.15 20.47 27.54
C ILE A 1065 -31.63 21.90 27.25
N ILE A 1066 -31.62 22.77 28.26
CA ILE A 1066 -32.01 24.18 28.15
C ILE A 1066 -30.79 25.04 28.41
N LEU A 1067 -30.32 25.77 27.40
CA LEU A 1067 -29.28 26.77 27.51
C LEU A 1067 -29.92 28.14 27.73
N ARG A 1068 -29.75 28.70 28.94
CA ARG A 1068 -30.41 29.93 29.38
C ARG A 1068 -29.48 31.14 29.27
N PRO A 1069 -29.97 32.30 28.76
CA PRO A 1069 -29.25 33.56 28.87
C PRO A 1069 -29.21 34.02 30.34
N ASN A 1070 -28.22 34.85 30.66
CA ASN A 1070 -28.07 35.49 31.96
C ASN A 1070 -27.87 37.00 31.76
N SER A 1071 -28.95 37.67 31.35
CA SER A 1071 -28.96 39.07 30.91
C SER A 1071 -29.84 39.96 31.79
N PHE A 1072 -29.52 41.26 31.87
CA PHE A 1072 -30.43 42.28 32.41
C PHE A 1072 -31.63 42.55 31.50
N ASP A 1073 -31.58 42.11 30.24
CA ASP A 1073 -32.67 42.18 29.27
C ASP A 1073 -33.38 40.82 29.17
N ASP A 1074 -34.67 40.79 29.50
CA ASP A 1074 -35.49 39.56 29.52
C ASP A 1074 -35.98 39.15 28.11
N SER A 1075 -35.65 39.90 27.04
CA SER A 1075 -36.03 39.57 25.66
C SER A 1075 -35.25 38.40 25.05
N TYR A 1076 -34.10 38.02 25.63
CA TYR A 1076 -33.31 36.88 25.18
C TYR A 1076 -33.99 35.55 25.52
N LYS A 1077 -34.18 34.69 24.52
CA LYS A 1077 -34.86 33.40 24.65
C LYS A 1077 -33.90 32.26 25.00
N ASN A 1078 -34.42 31.22 25.65
CA ASN A 1078 -33.71 29.97 25.89
C ASN A 1078 -33.47 29.21 24.58
N ILE A 1079 -32.34 28.52 24.48
CA ILE A 1079 -32.08 27.54 23.42
C ILE A 1079 -32.41 26.16 23.99
N ILE A 1080 -33.38 25.47 23.39
CA ILE A 1080 -33.82 24.13 23.80
C ILE A 1080 -33.22 23.11 22.84
N ILE A 1081 -32.46 22.17 23.38
CA ILE A 1081 -31.80 21.10 22.64
C ILE A 1081 -32.49 19.77 22.98
N ASN A 1082 -33.00 19.08 21.97
CA ASN A 1082 -33.71 17.80 22.05
C ASN A 1082 -33.11 16.77 21.06
N GLU A 1083 -33.68 15.57 20.98
CA GLU A 1083 -33.18 14.50 20.08
C GLU A 1083 -33.17 14.92 18.58
N GLU A 1084 -33.98 15.90 18.16
CA GLU A 1084 -34.07 16.34 16.76
C GLU A 1084 -33.02 17.38 16.36
N ASN A 1085 -32.53 18.20 17.29
CA ASN A 1085 -31.60 19.32 16.99
C ASN A 1085 -30.26 19.23 17.74
N GLY A 1086 -30.02 18.16 18.49
CA GLY A 1086 -28.80 17.93 19.26
C GLY A 1086 -27.64 17.27 18.48
N GLU A 1087 -27.89 16.73 17.28
CA GLU A 1087 -26.84 16.11 16.46
C GLU A 1087 -25.77 17.13 16.04
N GLY A 1088 -24.56 16.99 16.58
CA GLY A 1088 -23.41 17.87 16.28
C GLY A 1088 -23.14 18.97 17.31
N MET A 1089 -23.89 19.04 18.41
CA MET A 1089 -23.61 19.94 19.53
C MET A 1089 -22.72 19.28 20.58
N ARG A 1090 -21.62 19.95 20.97
CA ARG A 1090 -20.67 19.48 21.99
C ARG A 1090 -20.37 20.59 23.00
N ILE A 1091 -20.30 20.24 24.27
CA ILE A 1091 -19.76 21.15 25.30
C ILE A 1091 -18.24 21.05 25.26
N VAL A 1092 -17.58 22.19 25.08
CA VAL A 1092 -16.12 22.26 24.89
C VAL A 1092 -15.40 22.80 26.12
N GLY A 1093 -16.07 23.56 26.98
CA GLY A 1093 -15.48 24.02 28.23
C GLY A 1093 -16.49 24.56 29.24
N GLU A 1094 -16.10 24.52 30.51
CA GLU A 1094 -16.82 25.14 31.62
C GLU A 1094 -16.18 26.51 31.93
N PHE A 1095 -16.99 27.56 32.05
CA PHE A 1095 -16.51 28.91 32.37
C PHE A 1095 -15.93 28.97 33.78
N VAL A 1096 -14.74 29.56 33.90
CA VAL A 1096 -13.99 29.69 35.17
C VAL A 1096 -14.02 31.13 35.66
N SER A 1097 -13.53 32.08 34.85
CA SER A 1097 -13.45 33.49 35.19
C SER A 1097 -13.23 34.35 33.94
N ILE A 1098 -13.35 35.68 34.11
CA ILE A 1098 -12.91 36.65 33.10
C ILE A 1098 -11.45 36.98 33.38
N LEU A 1099 -10.62 36.99 32.33
CA LEU A 1099 -9.26 37.51 32.40
C LEU A 1099 -9.35 39.03 32.27
N VAL A 1100 -8.83 39.76 33.25
CA VAL A 1100 -8.90 41.24 33.26
C VAL A 1100 -8.01 41.78 32.14
N ASN A 1101 -8.60 42.54 31.21
CA ASN A 1101 -7.83 43.36 30.28
C ASN A 1101 -7.16 44.47 31.10
N ASP A 1102 -5.85 44.40 31.33
CA ASP A 1102 -5.09 45.64 31.51
C ASP A 1102 -5.26 46.47 30.22
N LYS A 1103 -5.66 47.72 30.40
CA LYS A 1103 -6.03 48.66 29.34
C LYS A 1103 -4.94 48.86 28.30
#